data_AF-A0A2D7WPP7-F1
#
_entry.id   AF-A0A2D7WPP7-F1
#
_cell.length_a   1.000
_cell.length_b   1.000
_cell.length_c   1.000
_cell.angle_alpha   90.00
_cell.angle_beta   90.00
_cell.angle_gamma   90.00
#
_symmetry.space_group_name_H-M   'P 1'
#
loop_
_entity.id
_entity.type
_entity.pdbx_description
1 polymer ?
#
loop_
_entity_poly.entity_id
_entity_poly.type
_entity_poly.pdbx_seq_one_letter_code
_entity_poly.pdbx_strand_id
1 'polypeptide(L)'
;MNFEQESMRILWAGEWSLWQTLGMALLMVMLGAWIYRGEVKRGTTGRLRWLLPSLRCLALVTIVLTLAGPVLQLKRDEGNRGKITVFLDSSESMDLRDKDYSPGRKILLAKEHGFIPEESNLIDYRFATASRKMENLSNLLRNAGEATTEDAMKTIREELSSALKILGEQKDTENTRENSLLEELWFDLEGSQWKSLFKEKKLFNRDPDQYSYLKSFETKRNIGDSFVRRIRAFLRPPEDGEYTFWLMSDDSSILQIAQPGSSNFKTVCEIDSYTGSSWNESVGSEKIFLRKQNAYEIQIIHKEGGGEDFCAVGWTLPSGQEEKPINGIHFTAPLSSKDSPYELNLQTDIRRKFESILRTSSDIESPTLDNLAIEAMEYSFLFMEKFDAYAQSLLNQNVSALTEAMNTFEKFSRMERATRLLANPNNGILEEFRDTHIIEIRNLSENATEILWDNFSETNKFDTKLTPQSPYTDLSQGILSSLRVENQENEGNASTTRAAAVLISDGGHNRENSPFETAKLLSVRNLPIYTVGLGSNQKPPDLALLQAMVPDSVYHEDRIRGIISIKDDLVPGSEYKILIKDDMGQRVWEKAMIGMENGIGQIAFDFPAKDIVERKLADFPQSEKDAIRTVPLSFDVLVDPIENETETENNQQSFSIDASLRKNQLLILDSRPRWETRYLNNLFDRDERWQVSCVWGKPSSKDLKMPRGDESGEFPTSIKELLKFDLIVFGEISPEEFSTEEQTWIVDFVTQRAGGILFLDGPRQKLRLFQNKERHPVTKLIPVTWRKGGPPRVSPTAYIRPEEQNRLSALTMDPIEERNEEVWNHLPLPAWASPSESLPGSEVFLSVSIDGVENNQSSKSHIPLLAGKLAGAGKCFYMGFDETWRWRYEVADLYHQRFWNQILAMIMERPFALNQEQLSMDVGGGSHDPGKAIPLRVRLRNSEGKAAEPPYPDVDGLIWKGDEVVATIPLEGMESTNGLFTGKVLGLDPDSYEFSVKAPEILDEMEFSEQKLRFEVRPGENKERDFLTCNENLLGEMAELSGGSFFREENFRELREALRPISSGRVIITEIILWQSFGWLIFVVSILALEMFLRKRAGML
;
A
#
# COMPACT_ATOMS: atom_id res chain seq x y z
N MET A 1 19.90 1.19 45.21
CA MET A 1 19.02 0.02 45.43
C MET A 1 17.59 0.53 45.30
N ASN A 2 17.06 0.55 44.08
CA ASN A 2 15.66 0.87 43.84
C ASN A 2 14.89 -0.44 44.04
N PHE A 3 13.96 -0.44 44.99
CA PHE A 3 13.07 -1.57 45.21
C PHE A 3 12.00 -1.53 44.14
N GLU A 4 12.08 -2.45 43.17
CA GLU A 4 11.02 -2.70 42.20
C GLU A 4 9.79 -3.31 42.90
N GLN A 5 8.60 -3.06 42.35
CA GLN A 5 7.32 -3.55 42.87
C GLN A 5 7.30 -5.08 42.90
N GLU A 6 7.57 -5.66 44.06
CA GLU A 6 7.36 -7.09 44.30
C GLU A 6 5.86 -7.38 44.36
N SER A 7 5.33 -8.07 43.35
CA SER A 7 3.99 -8.65 43.44
C SER A 7 4.08 -10.04 44.04
N MET A 8 3.47 -10.20 45.22
CA MET A 8 3.44 -11.45 45.95
C MET A 8 2.07 -12.11 45.75
N ARG A 9 2.03 -13.30 45.15
CA ARG A 9 0.81 -14.10 45.01
C ARG A 9 1.00 -15.47 45.66
N ILE A 10 -0.05 -15.97 46.31
CA ILE A 10 -0.08 -17.34 46.86
C ILE A 10 -0.82 -18.22 45.87
N LEU A 11 -0.15 -19.25 45.38
CA LEU A 11 -0.71 -20.30 44.54
C LEU A 11 -0.90 -21.57 45.36
N TRP A 12 -1.82 -22.43 44.93
CA TRP A 12 -2.17 -23.69 45.61
C TRP A 12 -1.89 -24.84 44.64
N ALA A 13 -0.70 -25.44 44.76
CA ALA A 13 -0.17 -26.44 43.83
C ALA A 13 -0.41 -27.89 44.26
N GLY A 14 -1.18 -28.12 45.33
CA GLY A 14 -1.51 -29.46 45.82
C GLY A 14 -2.57 -30.16 44.97
N GLU A 15 -2.62 -31.49 45.04
CA GLU A 15 -3.63 -32.31 44.34
C GLU A 15 -5.07 -31.99 44.81
N TRP A 16 -5.22 -31.44 46.01
CA TRP A 16 -6.50 -31.04 46.57
C TRP A 16 -6.77 -29.56 46.30
N SER A 17 -7.97 -29.26 45.80
CA SER A 17 -8.39 -27.86 45.62
C SER A 17 -8.52 -27.14 46.97
N LEU A 18 -8.43 -25.80 46.97
CA LEU A 18 -8.60 -24.97 48.17
C LEU A 18 -9.90 -25.31 48.92
N TRP A 19 -11.00 -25.54 48.20
CA TRP A 19 -12.28 -25.83 48.83
C TRP A 19 -12.32 -27.21 49.49
N GLN A 20 -11.70 -28.23 48.89
CA GLN A 20 -11.59 -29.56 49.48
C GLN A 20 -10.74 -29.54 50.75
N THR A 21 -9.62 -28.80 50.73
CA THR A 21 -8.75 -28.65 51.89
C THR A 21 -9.39 -27.85 53.01
N LEU A 22 -10.10 -26.76 52.70
CA LEU A 22 -10.89 -26.01 53.68
C LEU A 22 -12.02 -26.87 54.29
N GLY A 23 -12.68 -27.69 53.48
CA GLY A 23 -13.70 -28.64 53.96
C GLY A 23 -13.14 -29.70 54.91
N MET A 24 -11.99 -30.28 54.58
CA MET A 24 -11.30 -31.24 55.45
C MET A 24 -10.77 -30.56 56.72
N ALA A 25 -10.25 -29.33 56.61
CA ALA A 25 -9.78 -28.56 57.75
C ALA A 25 -10.92 -28.28 58.73
N LEU A 26 -12.10 -27.90 58.22
CA LEU A 26 -13.31 -27.72 59.03
C LEU A 26 -13.70 -29.00 59.76
N LEU A 27 -13.69 -30.15 59.07
CA LEU A 27 -14.01 -31.45 59.66
C LEU A 27 -13.02 -31.83 60.78
N MET A 28 -11.72 -31.64 60.54
CA MET A 28 -10.67 -31.90 61.52
C MET A 28 -10.75 -30.93 62.71
N VAL A 29 -11.11 -29.67 62.49
CA VAL A 29 -11.36 -28.69 63.56
C VAL A 29 -12.59 -29.09 64.38
N MET A 30 -13.68 -29.52 63.76
CA MET A 30 -14.88 -29.97 64.47
C MET A 30 -14.59 -31.23 65.30
N LEU A 31 -13.90 -32.21 64.73
CA LEU A 31 -13.48 -33.42 65.42
C LEU A 31 -12.52 -33.10 66.57
N GLY A 32 -11.50 -32.28 66.30
CA GLY A 32 -10.51 -31.83 67.28
C GLY A 32 -11.17 -31.10 68.43
N ALA A 33 -12.04 -30.13 68.15
CA ALA A 33 -12.81 -29.39 69.15
C ALA A 33 -13.75 -30.32 69.95
N TRP A 34 -14.38 -31.31 69.31
CA TRP A 34 -15.24 -32.28 69.99
C TRP A 34 -14.47 -33.14 70.99
N ILE A 35 -13.31 -33.69 70.60
CA ILE A 35 -12.41 -34.47 71.47
C ILE A 35 -11.90 -33.58 72.62
N TYR A 36 -11.42 -32.38 72.30
CA TYR A 36 -10.89 -31.44 73.30
C TYR A 36 -11.96 -30.96 74.29
N ARG A 37 -13.23 -30.86 73.86
CA ARG A 37 -14.37 -30.53 74.74
C ARG A 37 -14.59 -31.59 75.81
N GLY A 38 -14.22 -32.85 75.52
CA GLY A 38 -14.20 -33.95 76.49
C GLY A 38 -13.04 -33.85 77.49
N GLU A 39 -11.82 -33.56 77.03
CA GLU A 39 -10.64 -33.42 77.89
C GLU A 39 -10.69 -32.19 78.80
N VAL A 40 -11.11 -31.04 78.28
CA VAL A 40 -11.13 -29.75 79.00
C VAL A 40 -12.14 -29.71 80.15
N LYS A 41 -13.14 -30.61 80.15
CA LYS A 41 -14.08 -30.81 81.28
C LYS A 41 -13.39 -31.38 82.52
N ARG A 42 -12.22 -32.01 82.40
CA ARG A 42 -11.42 -32.51 83.53
C ARG A 42 -10.38 -31.45 83.93
N GLY A 43 -10.81 -30.44 84.69
CA GLY A 43 -9.91 -29.68 85.57
C GLY A 43 -9.16 -28.46 85.02
N THR A 44 -9.61 -27.82 83.93
CA THR A 44 -8.98 -26.56 83.46
C THR A 44 -9.75 -25.31 83.91
N THR A 45 -9.07 -24.34 84.52
CA THR A 45 -9.67 -23.05 84.94
C THR A 45 -9.07 -21.88 84.13
N GLY A 46 -9.94 -20.94 83.72
CA GLY A 46 -9.54 -19.68 83.06
C GLY A 46 -9.39 -19.73 81.53
N ARG A 47 -8.55 -18.82 81.00
CA ARG A 47 -8.36 -18.57 79.55
C ARG A 47 -7.81 -19.77 78.76
N LEU A 48 -7.16 -20.73 79.43
CA LEU A 48 -6.62 -21.95 78.80
C LEU A 48 -7.70 -22.87 78.19
N ARG A 49 -8.94 -22.79 78.67
CA ARG A 49 -10.09 -23.57 78.17
C ARG A 49 -10.41 -23.29 76.69
N TRP A 50 -10.10 -22.09 76.23
CA TRP A 50 -10.28 -21.69 74.83
C TRP A 50 -8.96 -21.73 74.06
N LEU A 51 -7.87 -21.33 74.71
CA LEU A 51 -6.57 -21.22 74.06
C LEU A 51 -5.99 -22.57 73.61
N LEU A 52 -6.11 -23.64 74.39
CA LEU A 52 -5.57 -24.96 74.02
C LEU A 52 -6.29 -25.61 72.83
N PRO A 53 -7.64 -25.67 72.80
CA PRO A 53 -8.36 -26.10 71.60
C PRO A 53 -8.05 -25.23 70.38
N SER A 54 -7.94 -23.90 70.55
CA SER A 54 -7.62 -22.99 69.44
C SER A 54 -6.24 -23.27 68.85
N LEU A 55 -5.21 -23.50 69.68
CA LEU A 55 -3.87 -23.87 69.19
C LEU A 55 -3.88 -25.22 68.46
N ARG A 56 -4.60 -26.22 68.98
CA ARG A 56 -4.73 -27.54 68.33
C ARG A 56 -5.46 -27.43 67.00
N CYS A 57 -6.58 -26.71 66.95
CA CYS A 57 -7.34 -26.47 65.73
C CYS A 57 -6.49 -25.71 64.71
N LEU A 58 -5.71 -24.71 65.14
CA LEU A 58 -4.79 -23.99 64.27
C LEU A 58 -3.71 -24.91 63.68
N ALA A 59 -3.13 -25.80 64.49
CA ALA A 59 -2.17 -26.81 64.02
C ALA A 59 -2.79 -27.78 63.01
N LEU A 60 -4.01 -28.27 63.28
CA LEU A 60 -4.73 -29.15 62.36
C LEU A 60 -5.06 -28.45 61.03
N VAL A 61 -5.49 -27.19 61.07
CA VAL A 61 -5.73 -26.38 59.86
C VAL A 61 -4.44 -26.22 59.07
N THR A 62 -3.32 -25.88 59.72
CA THR A 62 -2.04 -25.72 59.02
C THR A 62 -1.48 -27.03 58.46
N ILE A 63 -1.72 -28.16 59.12
CA ILE A 63 -1.38 -29.49 58.58
C ILE A 63 -2.27 -29.83 57.38
N VAL A 64 -3.58 -29.61 57.45
CA VAL A 64 -4.47 -29.89 56.31
C VAL A 64 -4.17 -28.96 55.12
N LEU A 65 -3.78 -27.71 55.39
CA LEU A 65 -3.34 -26.77 54.35
C LEU A 65 -2.09 -27.23 53.60
N THR A 66 -1.26 -28.15 54.13
CA THR A 66 -0.15 -28.70 53.34
C THR A 66 -0.65 -29.52 52.15
N LEU A 67 -1.84 -30.12 52.24
CA LEU A 67 -2.46 -30.86 51.14
C LEU A 67 -2.89 -29.96 49.98
N ALA A 68 -3.14 -28.67 50.25
CA ALA A 68 -3.44 -27.67 49.23
C ALA A 68 -2.17 -27.17 48.53
N GLY A 69 -0.99 -27.54 49.06
CA GLY A 69 0.31 -27.17 48.53
C GLY A 69 0.52 -25.67 48.36
N PRO A 70 0.42 -24.83 49.41
CA PRO A 70 0.68 -23.40 49.29
C PRO A 70 2.10 -23.14 48.75
N VAL A 71 2.17 -22.40 47.65
CA VAL A 71 3.39 -21.93 47.00
C VAL A 71 3.34 -20.41 46.98
N LEU A 72 4.41 -19.77 47.45
CA LEU A 72 4.55 -18.33 47.36
C LEU A 72 5.26 -18.00 46.05
N GLN A 73 4.55 -17.36 45.14
CA GLN A 73 5.13 -16.87 43.89
C GLN A 73 5.56 -15.42 44.07
N LEU A 74 6.87 -15.19 43.97
CA LEU A 74 7.49 -13.88 43.96
C LEU A 74 7.82 -13.54 42.51
N LYS A 75 7.14 -12.54 41.96
CA LYS A 75 7.48 -12.00 40.64
C LYS A 75 8.40 -10.79 40.84
N ARG A 76 9.62 -10.88 40.32
CA ARG A 76 10.61 -9.81 40.33
C ARG A 76 11.03 -9.52 38.91
N ASP A 77 10.93 -8.27 38.49
CA ASP A 77 11.54 -7.84 37.24
C ASP A 77 13.05 -7.59 37.52
N GLU A 78 13.93 -8.00 36.63
CA GLU A 78 15.36 -7.64 36.69
C GLU A 78 15.67 -6.85 35.42
N GLY A 79 15.92 -5.55 35.54
CA GLY A 79 16.26 -4.68 34.40
C GLY A 79 15.05 -4.04 33.72
N ASN A 80 15.29 -3.27 32.65
CA ASN A 80 14.23 -2.55 31.94
C ASN A 80 13.74 -3.37 30.75
N ARG A 81 12.45 -3.73 30.75
CA ARG A 81 11.78 -4.37 29.61
C ARG A 81 11.60 -3.35 28.49
N GLY A 82 11.98 -3.74 27.28
CA GLY A 82 11.74 -2.93 26.08
C GLY A 82 10.26 -2.97 25.66
N LYS A 83 9.76 -1.88 25.07
CA LYS A 83 8.38 -1.83 24.53
C LYS A 83 8.39 -2.13 23.03
N ILE A 84 7.54 -3.05 22.59
CA ILE A 84 7.33 -3.39 21.18
C ILE A 84 5.86 -3.15 20.85
N THR A 85 5.59 -2.22 19.95
CA THR A 85 4.24 -2.00 19.41
C THR A 85 4.17 -2.59 18.01
N VAL A 86 3.35 -3.62 17.83
CA VAL A 86 3.10 -4.27 16.55
C VAL A 86 1.85 -3.65 15.92
N PHE A 87 2.01 -3.01 14.77
CA PHE A 87 0.93 -2.55 13.92
C PHE A 87 0.62 -3.63 12.90
N LEU A 88 -0.59 -4.19 13.00
CA LEU A 88 -1.10 -5.19 12.08
C LEU A 88 -2.09 -4.54 11.13
N ASP A 89 -1.73 -4.51 9.86
CA ASP A 89 -2.58 -3.99 8.79
C ASP A 89 -3.88 -4.80 8.70
N SER A 90 -5.03 -4.13 8.79
CA SER A 90 -6.37 -4.74 8.71
C SER A 90 -7.14 -4.32 7.47
N SER A 91 -6.45 -3.82 6.46
CA SER A 91 -7.00 -3.44 5.16
C SER A 91 -7.49 -4.63 4.35
N GLU A 92 -8.46 -4.42 3.46
CA GLU A 92 -9.05 -5.48 2.64
C GLU A 92 -8.02 -6.23 1.77
N SER A 93 -6.90 -5.59 1.39
CA SER A 93 -5.81 -6.26 0.67
C SER A 93 -5.15 -7.38 1.49
N MET A 94 -5.27 -7.33 2.82
CA MET A 94 -4.79 -8.38 3.72
C MET A 94 -5.64 -9.66 3.68
N ASP A 95 -6.82 -9.65 3.04
CA ASP A 95 -7.59 -10.87 2.76
C ASP A 95 -7.10 -11.65 1.52
N LEU A 96 -6.22 -11.05 0.72
CA LEU A 96 -5.72 -11.66 -0.51
C LEU A 96 -4.98 -12.98 -0.23
N ARG A 97 -5.21 -13.94 -1.13
CA ARG A 97 -4.59 -15.27 -1.13
C ARG A 97 -3.61 -15.35 -2.29
N ASP A 98 -2.41 -14.84 -2.06
CA ASP A 98 -1.31 -14.79 -3.03
C ASP A 98 -0.99 -16.18 -3.61
N LYS A 99 -1.41 -16.44 -4.86
CA LYS A 99 -1.13 -17.71 -5.55
C LYS A 99 0.13 -17.64 -6.40
N ASP A 100 0.48 -16.46 -6.89
CA ASP A 100 1.51 -16.26 -7.93
C ASP A 100 2.90 -15.97 -7.35
N TYR A 101 3.29 -16.73 -6.33
CA TYR A 101 4.67 -16.74 -5.84
C TYR A 101 5.56 -17.64 -6.70
N SER A 102 6.86 -17.32 -6.75
CA SER A 102 7.85 -18.23 -7.33
C SER A 102 7.87 -19.57 -6.56
N PRO A 103 8.12 -20.70 -7.25
CA PRO A 103 8.16 -22.02 -6.63
C PRO A 103 9.08 -22.12 -5.40
N GLY A 104 10.27 -21.53 -5.45
CA GLY A 104 11.20 -21.52 -4.33
C GLY A 104 10.68 -20.66 -3.18
N ARG A 105 10.11 -19.47 -3.46
CA ARG A 105 9.53 -18.64 -2.42
C ARG A 105 8.36 -19.33 -1.71
N LYS A 106 7.48 -20.05 -2.44
CA LYS A 106 6.41 -20.87 -1.83
C LYS A 106 6.97 -21.90 -0.84
N ILE A 107 8.05 -22.58 -1.21
CA ILE A 107 8.71 -23.56 -0.33
C ILE A 107 9.29 -22.89 0.92
N LEU A 108 9.92 -21.73 0.79
CA LEU A 108 10.48 -20.97 1.92
C LEU A 108 9.38 -20.50 2.88
N LEU A 109 8.29 -19.95 2.35
CA LEU A 109 7.14 -19.52 3.14
C LEU A 109 6.49 -20.71 3.86
N ALA A 110 6.26 -21.82 3.15
CA ALA A 110 5.70 -23.01 3.76
C ALA A 110 6.57 -23.58 4.89
N LYS A 111 7.90 -23.47 4.76
CA LYS A 111 8.84 -23.81 5.84
C LYS A 111 8.69 -22.86 7.03
N GLU A 112 8.69 -21.54 6.81
CA GLU A 112 8.61 -20.55 7.90
C GLU A 112 7.29 -20.68 8.69
N HIS A 113 6.20 -21.01 8.01
CA HIS A 113 4.89 -21.30 8.63
C HIS A 113 4.76 -22.69 9.25
N GLY A 114 5.79 -23.54 9.13
CA GLY A 114 5.86 -24.88 9.71
C GLY A 114 5.04 -25.97 8.98
N PHE A 115 4.70 -25.76 7.70
CA PHE A 115 4.02 -26.78 6.88
C PHE A 115 5.00 -27.85 6.36
N ILE A 116 6.29 -27.55 6.31
CA ILE A 116 7.36 -28.49 5.99
C ILE A 116 8.16 -28.78 7.27
N PRO A 117 8.27 -30.05 7.73
CA PRO A 117 9.05 -30.39 8.92
C PRO A 117 10.54 -30.05 8.75
N GLU A 118 11.14 -29.39 9.74
CA GLU A 118 12.57 -29.00 9.70
C GLU A 118 13.52 -30.21 9.56
N GLU A 119 13.13 -31.39 10.08
CA GLU A 119 13.92 -32.63 10.01
C GLU A 119 13.81 -33.35 8.67
N SER A 120 12.98 -32.85 7.75
CA SER A 120 12.81 -33.45 6.44
C SER A 120 13.99 -33.06 5.54
N ASN A 121 14.92 -34.00 5.28
CA ASN A 121 15.99 -33.83 4.29
C ASN A 121 15.44 -33.86 2.84
N LEU A 122 14.21 -33.35 2.63
CA LEU A 122 13.49 -33.40 1.35
C LEU A 122 13.99 -32.32 0.39
N ILE A 123 14.48 -31.19 0.90
CA ILE A 123 14.82 -30.00 0.12
C ILE A 123 16.22 -29.52 0.50
N ASP A 124 17.06 -29.28 -0.50
CA ASP A 124 18.34 -28.61 -0.34
C ASP A 124 18.16 -27.08 -0.34
N TYR A 125 18.40 -26.45 0.81
CA TYR A 125 18.28 -25.00 0.99
C TYR A 125 19.61 -24.24 0.79
N ARG A 126 20.70 -24.91 0.34
CA ARG A 126 22.02 -24.27 0.22
C ARG A 126 21.97 -22.99 -0.63
N PHE A 127 21.32 -23.04 -1.80
CA PHE A 127 21.19 -21.87 -2.67
C PHE A 127 20.34 -20.76 -2.06
N ALA A 128 19.17 -21.06 -1.47
CA ALA A 128 18.35 -20.06 -0.79
C ALA A 128 19.11 -19.41 0.39
N THR A 129 19.84 -20.20 1.16
CA THR A 129 20.62 -19.70 2.31
C THR A 129 21.82 -18.86 1.83
N ALA A 130 22.50 -19.28 0.77
CA ALA A 130 23.60 -18.53 0.16
C ALA A 130 23.12 -17.22 -0.48
N SER A 131 21.95 -17.23 -1.12
CA SER A 131 21.26 -16.04 -1.64
C SER A 131 21.08 -15.00 -0.53
N ARG A 132 20.49 -15.41 0.60
CA ARG A 132 20.28 -14.53 1.75
C ARG A 132 21.59 -13.97 2.32
N LYS A 133 22.62 -14.81 2.45
CA LYS A 133 23.95 -14.37 2.90
C LYS A 133 24.59 -13.33 1.97
N MET A 134 24.40 -13.48 0.67
CA MET A 134 24.88 -12.49 -0.31
C MET A 134 24.08 -11.18 -0.30
N GLU A 135 22.77 -11.26 -0.06
CA GLU A 135 21.93 -10.07 0.13
C GLU A 135 22.37 -9.28 1.38
N ASN A 136 22.56 -9.96 2.51
CA ASN A 136 23.08 -9.33 3.74
C ASN A 136 24.47 -8.73 3.52
N LEU A 137 25.35 -9.43 2.79
CA LEU A 137 26.65 -8.91 2.40
C LEU A 137 26.53 -7.62 1.58
N SER A 138 25.60 -7.57 0.62
CA SER A 138 25.33 -6.36 -0.17
C SER A 138 24.92 -5.17 0.72
N ASN A 139 23.99 -5.40 1.66
CA ASN A 139 23.52 -4.37 2.58
C ASN A 139 24.63 -3.88 3.52
N LEU A 140 25.44 -4.79 4.06
CA LEU A 140 26.60 -4.43 4.87
C LEU A 140 27.63 -3.60 4.09
N LEU A 141 27.88 -3.95 2.83
CA LEU A 141 28.80 -3.22 1.95
C LEU A 141 28.31 -1.80 1.63
N ARG A 142 27.01 -1.63 1.36
CA ARG A 142 26.39 -0.30 1.14
C ARG A 142 26.47 0.58 2.38
N ASN A 143 26.13 0.02 3.55
CA ASN A 143 26.09 0.76 4.81
C ASN A 143 27.47 1.15 5.34
N ALA A 144 28.52 0.41 4.96
CA ALA A 144 29.87 0.66 5.42
C ALA A 144 30.48 1.96 4.82
N GLY A 145 30.00 2.43 3.66
CA GLY A 145 30.42 3.68 3.02
C GLY A 145 31.93 3.78 2.77
N GLU A 146 32.46 5.01 2.56
CA GLU A 146 33.90 5.24 2.37
C GLU A 146 34.73 5.12 3.68
N ALA A 147 34.10 5.26 4.85
CA ALA A 147 34.75 5.29 6.16
C ALA A 147 34.50 3.97 6.92
N THR A 148 35.16 2.90 6.50
CA THR A 148 34.97 1.57 7.09
C THR A 148 35.72 1.40 8.43
N THR A 149 35.02 0.93 9.46
CA THR A 149 35.64 0.50 10.72
C THR A 149 36.17 -0.93 10.61
N GLU A 150 37.21 -1.27 11.38
CA GLU A 150 37.78 -2.63 11.37
C GLU A 150 36.76 -3.70 11.80
N ASP A 151 35.84 -3.33 12.71
CA ASP A 151 34.73 -4.17 13.12
C ASP A 151 33.73 -4.43 11.98
N ALA A 152 33.37 -3.40 11.19
CA ALA A 152 32.48 -3.57 10.03
C ALA A 152 33.09 -4.51 8.98
N MET A 153 34.39 -4.36 8.69
CA MET A 153 35.10 -5.24 7.76
C MET A 153 35.21 -6.68 8.26
N LYS A 154 35.27 -6.89 9.57
CA LYS A 154 35.23 -8.23 10.17
C LYS A 154 33.88 -8.90 9.92
N THR A 155 32.77 -8.22 10.18
CA THR A 155 31.41 -8.74 9.92
C THR A 155 31.22 -9.07 8.43
N ILE A 156 31.67 -8.20 7.52
CA ILE A 156 31.62 -8.41 6.06
C ILE A 156 32.37 -9.70 5.67
N ARG A 157 33.59 -9.92 6.20
CA ARG A 157 34.36 -11.14 5.92
C ARG A 157 33.70 -12.39 6.48
N GLU A 158 33.14 -12.31 7.69
CA GLU A 158 32.42 -13.41 8.32
C GLU A 158 31.22 -13.82 7.45
N GLU A 159 30.42 -12.87 6.99
CA GLU A 159 29.23 -13.13 6.17
C GLU A 159 29.61 -13.75 4.80
N LEU A 160 30.62 -13.20 4.12
CA LEU A 160 31.16 -13.75 2.87
C LEU A 160 31.71 -15.17 3.05
N SER A 161 32.46 -15.42 4.13
CA SER A 161 33.03 -16.73 4.42
C SER A 161 31.93 -17.76 4.72
N SER A 162 30.85 -17.34 5.39
CA SER A 162 29.68 -18.17 5.65
C SER A 162 28.98 -18.54 4.35
N ALA A 163 28.76 -17.57 3.44
CA ALA A 163 28.16 -17.82 2.12
C ALA A 163 28.97 -18.87 1.33
N LEU A 164 30.31 -18.69 1.27
CA LEU A 164 31.21 -19.62 0.58
C LEU A 164 31.22 -21.02 1.20
N LYS A 165 31.06 -21.12 2.53
CA LYS A 165 31.01 -22.40 3.24
C LYS A 165 29.70 -23.15 2.98
N ILE A 166 28.57 -22.45 2.92
CA ILE A 166 27.25 -23.03 2.62
C ILE A 166 27.24 -23.68 1.24
N LEU A 167 27.91 -23.05 0.26
CA LEU A 167 28.04 -23.59 -1.09
C LEU A 167 28.97 -24.83 -1.15
N GLY A 168 29.89 -24.99 -0.18
CA GLY A 168 30.74 -26.17 0.03
C GLY A 168 32.05 -26.21 -0.78
N GLU A 169 33.11 -26.82 -0.21
CA GLU A 169 34.18 -27.49 -0.97
C GLU A 169 33.73 -28.95 -1.16
N GLN A 170 33.59 -29.41 -2.42
CA GLN A 170 32.90 -30.67 -2.70
C GLN A 170 33.70 -31.93 -2.31
N LYS A 171 33.00 -32.89 -1.67
CA LYS A 171 33.21 -34.32 -1.83
C LYS A 171 32.12 -34.81 -2.79
N ASP A 172 32.52 -35.37 -3.92
CA ASP A 172 31.62 -35.86 -4.97
C ASP A 172 30.56 -36.82 -4.44
N THR A 173 29.32 -36.36 -4.32
CA THR A 173 28.16 -37.24 -4.49
C THR A 173 27.60 -36.92 -5.86
N GLU A 174 28.06 -37.66 -6.88
CA GLU A 174 27.54 -37.53 -8.24
C GLU A 174 26.04 -37.84 -8.25
N ASN A 175 25.23 -36.89 -8.72
CA ASN A 175 23.86 -37.19 -9.11
C ASN A 175 23.92 -38.14 -10.31
N THR A 176 23.27 -39.29 -10.20
CA THR A 176 23.31 -40.37 -11.20
C THR A 176 21.91 -40.71 -11.72
N ARG A 177 21.81 -41.15 -12.98
CA ARG A 177 20.56 -41.63 -13.60
C ARG A 177 20.49 -43.15 -13.55
N GLU A 178 19.48 -43.69 -12.88
CA GLU A 178 19.30 -45.14 -12.76
C GLU A 178 18.94 -45.83 -14.08
N ASN A 179 19.23 -47.13 -14.16
CA ASN A 179 18.88 -48.04 -15.25
C ASN A 179 19.37 -47.60 -16.64
N SER A 180 20.48 -46.87 -16.69
CA SER A 180 20.97 -46.20 -17.89
C SER A 180 22.50 -46.24 -17.97
N LEU A 181 23.04 -46.08 -19.17
CA LEU A 181 24.46 -45.79 -19.43
C LEU A 181 24.58 -44.44 -20.15
N LEU A 182 25.62 -43.67 -19.85
CA LEU A 182 25.87 -42.40 -20.54
C LEU A 182 26.74 -42.66 -21.78
N GLU A 183 26.23 -42.33 -22.96
CA GLU A 183 26.96 -42.30 -24.23
C GLU A 183 27.35 -40.86 -24.57
N GLU A 184 28.60 -40.65 -24.96
CA GLU A 184 29.18 -39.38 -25.34
C GLU A 184 29.91 -39.53 -26.68
N LEU A 185 29.71 -38.57 -27.59
CA LEU A 185 30.20 -38.60 -28.98
C LEU A 185 31.02 -37.34 -29.30
N TRP A 186 32.17 -37.55 -29.94
CA TRP A 186 33.04 -36.50 -30.49
C TRP A 186 33.29 -36.77 -31.97
N PHE A 187 32.84 -35.88 -32.85
CA PHE A 187 32.98 -35.95 -34.30
C PHE A 187 34.28 -35.30 -34.79
N ASP A 188 34.53 -35.43 -36.10
CA ASP A 188 35.67 -34.86 -36.83
C ASP A 188 37.05 -35.37 -36.36
N LEU A 189 37.12 -36.67 -36.00
CA LEU A 189 38.34 -37.34 -35.58
C LEU A 189 38.71 -38.42 -36.58
N GLU A 190 39.76 -38.19 -37.37
CA GLU A 190 40.20 -39.13 -38.41
C GLU A 190 40.83 -40.42 -37.83
N GLY A 191 40.77 -41.50 -38.61
CA GLY A 191 41.35 -42.81 -38.31
C GLY A 191 40.39 -43.76 -37.58
N SER A 192 40.75 -45.05 -37.53
CA SER A 192 39.90 -46.14 -37.00
C SER A 192 40.47 -46.83 -35.75
N GLN A 193 41.58 -46.36 -35.19
CA GLN A 193 42.31 -47.03 -34.10
C GLN A 193 42.19 -46.29 -32.78
N TRP A 194 41.56 -46.88 -31.75
CA TRP A 194 41.40 -46.26 -30.43
C TRP A 194 42.74 -45.92 -29.76
N LYS A 195 43.81 -46.69 -30.07
CA LYS A 195 45.17 -46.49 -29.51
C LYS A 195 45.75 -45.12 -29.88
N SER A 196 45.30 -44.48 -30.97
CA SER A 196 45.75 -43.11 -31.32
C SER A 196 45.23 -42.07 -30.32
N LEU A 197 44.07 -42.29 -29.71
CA LEU A 197 43.39 -41.36 -28.80
C LEU A 197 44.19 -41.11 -27.52
N PHE A 198 44.98 -42.08 -27.05
CA PHE A 198 45.80 -41.93 -25.85
C PHE A 198 47.01 -40.99 -26.04
N LYS A 199 47.34 -40.61 -27.29
CA LYS A 199 48.32 -39.56 -27.57
C LYS A 199 47.71 -38.16 -27.45
N GLU A 200 46.39 -38.04 -27.60
CA GLU A 200 45.63 -36.81 -27.49
C GLU A 200 45.09 -36.65 -26.06
N LYS A 201 45.98 -36.34 -25.10
CA LYS A 201 45.68 -36.21 -23.66
C LYS A 201 44.55 -35.23 -23.26
N LYS A 202 43.91 -34.56 -24.22
CA LYS A 202 42.89 -33.51 -24.00
C LYS A 202 41.50 -33.82 -24.56
N LEU A 203 41.32 -34.90 -25.33
CA LEU A 203 40.04 -35.13 -26.03
C LEU A 203 38.85 -35.21 -25.06
N PHE A 204 38.96 -36.04 -24.02
CA PHE A 204 37.91 -36.22 -23.02
C PHE A 204 37.82 -35.10 -21.97
N ASN A 205 38.65 -34.05 -22.10
CA ASN A 205 38.52 -32.83 -21.29
C ASN A 205 37.65 -31.76 -22.01
N ARG A 206 37.27 -32.01 -23.27
CA ARG A 206 36.31 -31.19 -24.04
C ARG A 206 34.91 -31.76 -23.86
N ASP A 207 33.90 -30.89 -23.83
CA ASP A 207 32.50 -31.32 -23.84
C ASP A 207 32.19 -32.18 -25.08
N PRO A 208 31.36 -33.22 -24.94
CA PRO A 208 30.93 -34.01 -26.09
C PRO A 208 30.03 -33.20 -27.02
N ASP A 209 30.16 -33.46 -28.32
CA ASP A 209 29.33 -32.81 -29.35
C ASP A 209 27.88 -33.29 -29.23
N GLN A 210 27.70 -34.60 -28.94
CA GLN A 210 26.42 -35.22 -28.65
C GLN A 210 26.53 -36.17 -27.46
N TYR A 211 25.44 -36.33 -26.71
CA TYR A 211 25.33 -37.33 -25.66
C TYR A 211 23.95 -37.97 -25.66
N SER A 212 23.85 -39.19 -25.15
CA SER A 212 22.59 -39.92 -25.02
C SER A 212 22.61 -40.85 -23.80
N TYR A 213 21.43 -41.29 -23.35
CA TYR A 213 21.32 -42.31 -22.30
C TYR A 213 20.81 -43.62 -22.89
N LEU A 214 21.63 -44.66 -22.81
CA LEU A 214 21.34 -45.98 -23.35
C LEU A 214 20.60 -46.83 -22.31
N LYS A 215 19.59 -47.59 -22.76
CA LYS A 215 18.80 -48.52 -21.93
C LYS A 215 19.35 -49.95 -21.89
N SER A 216 20.37 -50.22 -22.69
CA SER A 216 21.14 -51.46 -22.76
C SER A 216 22.56 -51.09 -23.18
N PHE A 217 23.52 -51.96 -22.94
CA PHE A 217 24.91 -51.74 -23.33
C PHE A 217 25.10 -52.03 -24.84
N GLU A 218 24.34 -51.33 -25.68
CA GLU A 218 24.33 -51.41 -27.15
C GLU A 218 24.02 -50.03 -27.73
N THR A 219 24.80 -49.62 -28.74
CA THR A 219 24.61 -48.34 -29.44
C THR A 219 23.61 -48.46 -30.59
N LYS A 220 23.12 -47.30 -31.06
CA LYS A 220 22.48 -47.22 -32.38
C LYS A 220 23.50 -47.52 -33.48
N ARG A 221 22.99 -47.93 -34.63
CA ARG A 221 23.77 -48.21 -35.84
C ARG A 221 23.62 -47.07 -36.85
N ASN A 222 24.65 -46.91 -37.66
CA ASN A 222 24.91 -45.93 -38.71
C ASN A 222 24.64 -44.49 -38.29
N ILE A 223 25.31 -44.03 -37.22
CA ILE A 223 25.20 -42.66 -36.70
C ILE A 223 26.16 -41.67 -37.39
N GLY A 224 27.28 -42.14 -37.96
CA GLY A 224 28.20 -41.31 -38.74
C GLY A 224 29.56 -41.95 -39.00
N ASP A 225 30.48 -41.19 -39.58
CA ASP A 225 31.88 -41.61 -39.79
C ASP A 225 32.82 -40.70 -38.99
N SER A 226 34.06 -41.16 -38.77
CA SER A 226 35.14 -40.35 -38.16
C SER A 226 34.80 -39.72 -36.81
N PHE A 227 34.32 -40.54 -35.87
CA PHE A 227 34.01 -40.10 -34.51
C PHE A 227 34.63 -41.01 -33.44
N VAL A 228 34.61 -40.54 -32.20
CA VAL A 228 34.90 -41.32 -31.00
C VAL A 228 33.64 -41.36 -30.16
N ARG A 229 33.29 -42.54 -29.66
CA ARG A 229 32.27 -42.69 -28.63
C ARG A 229 32.89 -43.18 -27.33
N ARG A 230 32.42 -42.63 -26.22
CA ARG A 230 32.67 -43.13 -24.87
C ARG A 230 31.34 -43.48 -24.24
N ILE A 231 31.20 -44.70 -23.75
CA ILE A 231 30.04 -45.11 -22.95
C ILE A 231 30.54 -45.42 -21.55
N ARG A 232 29.96 -44.81 -20.52
CA ARG A 232 30.38 -45.01 -19.12
C ARG A 232 29.20 -45.13 -18.16
N ALA A 233 29.36 -45.95 -17.13
CA ALA A 233 28.36 -46.17 -16.09
C ALA A 233 28.98 -46.83 -14.84
N PHE A 234 28.22 -46.86 -13.75
CA PHE A 234 28.48 -47.70 -12.59
C PHE A 234 27.71 -49.02 -12.72
N LEU A 235 28.44 -50.12 -12.86
CA LEU A 235 27.91 -51.48 -12.93
C LEU A 235 27.61 -52.03 -11.53
N ARG A 236 26.40 -52.55 -11.33
CA ARG A 236 25.95 -53.28 -10.13
C ARG A 236 25.71 -54.76 -10.50
N PRO A 237 26.63 -55.67 -10.18
CA PRO A 237 26.49 -57.09 -10.51
C PRO A 237 25.27 -57.71 -9.81
N PRO A 238 24.49 -58.59 -10.46
CA PRO A 238 23.33 -59.24 -9.84
C PRO A 238 23.66 -60.35 -8.83
N GLU A 239 24.87 -60.93 -8.88
CA GLU A 239 25.34 -62.01 -8.01
C GLU A 239 26.85 -61.92 -7.75
N ASP A 240 27.34 -62.61 -6.72
CA ASP A 240 28.77 -62.69 -6.42
C ASP A 240 29.39 -63.81 -7.28
N GLY A 241 30.50 -63.55 -7.97
CA GLY A 241 31.23 -64.60 -8.69
C GLY A 241 32.07 -64.12 -9.87
N GLU A 242 32.51 -65.08 -10.69
CA GLU A 242 33.30 -64.85 -11.89
C GLU A 242 32.42 -64.55 -13.11
N TYR A 243 32.56 -63.37 -13.69
CA TYR A 243 31.88 -62.91 -14.90
C TYR A 243 32.81 -62.99 -16.12
N THR A 244 32.28 -63.36 -17.28
CA THR A 244 32.97 -63.24 -18.57
C THR A 244 32.28 -62.17 -19.41
N PHE A 245 32.98 -61.12 -19.80
CA PHE A 245 32.44 -60.08 -20.68
C PHE A 245 32.68 -60.42 -22.14
N TRP A 246 31.75 -60.05 -23.00
CA TRP A 246 31.80 -60.25 -24.44
C TRP A 246 31.66 -58.91 -25.14
N LEU A 247 32.47 -58.67 -26.17
CA LEU A 247 32.50 -57.39 -26.86
C LEU A 247 32.23 -57.57 -28.35
N MET A 248 31.36 -56.72 -28.89
CA MET A 248 31.03 -56.65 -30.31
C MET A 248 31.13 -55.19 -30.72
N SER A 249 32.02 -54.85 -31.64
CA SER A 249 32.10 -53.50 -32.20
C SER A 249 32.57 -53.49 -33.65
N ASP A 250 32.22 -52.42 -34.37
CA ASP A 250 32.93 -52.06 -35.59
C ASP A 250 34.29 -51.42 -35.26
N ASP A 251 35.12 -51.24 -36.28
CA ASP A 251 36.49 -50.72 -36.23
C ASP A 251 37.32 -51.10 -34.99
N SER A 252 37.41 -50.26 -33.95
CA SER A 252 38.22 -50.61 -32.78
C SER A 252 37.61 -50.08 -31.49
N SER A 253 37.71 -50.89 -30.43
CA SER A 253 37.18 -50.54 -29.12
C SER A 253 37.96 -51.16 -27.97
N ILE A 254 37.83 -50.54 -26.80
CA ILE A 254 38.40 -51.05 -25.55
C ILE A 254 37.38 -50.93 -24.43
N LEU A 255 37.10 -52.06 -23.78
CA LEU A 255 36.28 -52.16 -22.57
C LEU A 255 37.19 -52.16 -21.35
N GLN A 256 36.87 -51.32 -20.37
CA GLN A 256 37.64 -51.19 -19.14
C GLN A 256 36.73 -51.13 -17.92
N ILE A 257 37.22 -51.64 -16.80
CA ILE A 257 36.51 -51.63 -15.52
C ILE A 257 37.46 -51.21 -14.39
N ALA A 258 36.97 -50.42 -13.45
CA ALA A 258 37.71 -49.96 -12.29
C ALA A 258 37.24 -50.64 -11.00
N GLN A 259 38.12 -50.73 -9.99
CA GLN A 259 37.73 -51.20 -8.66
C GLN A 259 36.83 -50.15 -7.96
N PRO A 260 35.92 -50.56 -7.07
CA PRO A 260 35.03 -49.63 -6.36
C PRO A 260 35.83 -48.53 -5.65
N GLY A 261 35.52 -47.27 -5.93
CA GLY A 261 36.18 -46.10 -5.35
C GLY A 261 37.59 -45.79 -5.89
N SER A 262 38.02 -46.43 -6.98
CA SER A 262 39.31 -46.17 -7.65
C SER A 262 39.07 -45.68 -9.08
N SER A 263 39.82 -44.66 -9.51
CA SER A 263 39.83 -44.17 -10.90
C SER A 263 40.82 -44.91 -11.82
N ASN A 264 41.48 -45.96 -11.31
CA ASN A 264 42.38 -46.81 -12.09
C ASN A 264 41.60 -47.90 -12.84
N PHE A 265 41.40 -47.68 -14.14
CA PHE A 265 40.75 -48.62 -15.04
C PHE A 265 41.70 -49.77 -15.46
N LYS A 266 41.20 -51.01 -15.38
CA LYS A 266 41.83 -52.21 -15.94
C LYS A 266 41.13 -52.57 -17.24
N THR A 267 41.90 -52.88 -18.30
CA THR A 267 41.36 -53.41 -19.55
C THR A 267 40.73 -54.78 -19.33
N VAL A 268 39.50 -54.94 -19.83
CA VAL A 268 38.69 -56.16 -19.77
C VAL A 268 38.79 -56.91 -21.10
N CYS A 269 38.54 -56.22 -22.20
CA CYS A 269 38.56 -56.75 -23.56
C CYS A 269 38.90 -55.61 -24.54
N GLU A 270 39.59 -55.90 -25.63
CA GLU A 270 39.88 -54.94 -26.69
C GLU A 270 39.67 -55.57 -28.07
N ILE A 271 39.24 -54.76 -29.02
CA ILE A 271 39.09 -55.07 -30.43
C ILE A 271 39.98 -54.10 -31.19
N ASP A 272 40.94 -54.63 -31.96
CA ASP A 272 41.86 -53.83 -32.78
C ASP A 272 41.32 -53.59 -34.22
N SER A 273 40.31 -54.35 -34.66
CA SER A 273 39.65 -54.26 -35.98
C SER A 273 38.22 -54.80 -35.91
N TYR A 274 37.32 -54.34 -36.78
CA TYR A 274 35.87 -54.64 -36.73
C TYR A 274 35.53 -56.13 -36.52
N THR A 275 34.45 -56.38 -35.79
CA THR A 275 33.84 -57.71 -35.63
C THR A 275 32.59 -57.85 -36.50
N GLY A 276 32.14 -59.07 -36.79
CA GLY A 276 30.85 -59.27 -37.46
C GLY A 276 29.69 -58.76 -36.59
N SER A 277 28.55 -58.42 -37.20
CA SER A 277 27.36 -57.90 -36.52
C SER A 277 26.58 -58.93 -35.69
N SER A 278 27.19 -60.08 -35.38
CA SER A 278 26.67 -61.16 -34.53
C SER A 278 27.68 -61.52 -33.43
N TRP A 279 27.17 -61.92 -32.27
CA TRP A 279 27.98 -62.32 -31.12
C TRP A 279 28.93 -63.48 -31.48
N ASN A 280 30.23 -63.20 -31.47
CA ASN A 280 31.28 -64.15 -31.76
C ASN A 280 32.05 -64.48 -30.47
N GLU A 281 32.22 -65.76 -30.16
CA GLU A 281 32.92 -66.25 -28.94
C GLU A 281 34.44 -65.96 -28.94
N SER A 282 35.00 -65.42 -30.02
CA SER A 282 36.43 -65.08 -30.11
C SER A 282 36.84 -63.77 -29.43
N VAL A 283 35.88 -62.98 -28.93
CA VAL A 283 36.13 -61.69 -28.26
C VAL A 283 35.50 -61.67 -26.87
N GLY A 284 35.99 -62.55 -26.00
CA GLY A 284 35.62 -62.66 -24.59
C GLY A 284 36.74 -62.25 -23.64
N SER A 285 36.40 -61.71 -22.48
CA SER A 285 37.37 -61.39 -21.43
C SER A 285 37.86 -62.65 -20.69
N GLU A 286 38.95 -62.52 -19.95
CA GLU A 286 39.20 -63.45 -18.84
C GLU A 286 38.07 -63.34 -17.80
N LYS A 287 37.95 -64.34 -16.94
CA LYS A 287 36.98 -64.32 -15.85
C LYS A 287 37.33 -63.22 -14.84
N ILE A 288 36.37 -62.33 -14.57
CA ILE A 288 36.52 -61.21 -13.64
C ILE A 288 35.61 -61.44 -12.44
N PHE A 289 36.19 -61.49 -11.24
CA PHE A 289 35.41 -61.64 -10.01
C PHE A 289 34.76 -60.31 -9.60
N LEU A 290 33.43 -60.27 -9.52
CA LEU A 290 32.64 -59.11 -9.10
C LEU A 290 31.75 -59.46 -7.90
N ARG A 291 31.46 -58.46 -7.06
CA ARG A 291 30.58 -58.61 -5.89
C ARG A 291 29.30 -57.81 -6.06
N LYS A 292 28.16 -58.42 -5.77
CA LYS A 292 26.81 -57.87 -5.91
C LYS A 292 26.59 -56.53 -5.20
N GLN A 293 27.21 -56.33 -4.05
CA GLN A 293 27.03 -55.12 -3.24
C GLN A 293 27.93 -53.95 -3.67
N ASN A 294 28.84 -54.17 -4.63
CA ASN A 294 29.79 -53.16 -5.08
C ASN A 294 29.33 -52.52 -6.40
N ALA A 295 29.60 -51.22 -6.55
CA ALA A 295 29.46 -50.50 -7.81
C ALA A 295 30.84 -50.37 -8.47
N TYR A 296 30.95 -50.84 -9.71
CA TYR A 296 32.20 -50.81 -10.48
C TYR A 296 32.05 -49.80 -11.63
N GLU A 297 32.93 -48.82 -11.72
CA GLU A 297 32.93 -47.93 -12.88
C GLU A 297 33.39 -48.72 -14.10
N ILE A 298 32.56 -48.74 -15.14
CA ILE A 298 32.83 -49.44 -16.40
C ILE A 298 32.73 -48.44 -17.54
N GLN A 299 33.66 -48.53 -18.48
CA GLN A 299 33.64 -47.69 -19.67
C GLN A 299 34.07 -48.46 -20.91
N ILE A 300 33.53 -48.04 -22.05
CA ILE A 300 34.04 -48.42 -23.36
C ILE A 300 34.40 -47.18 -24.17
N ILE A 301 35.53 -47.24 -24.85
CA ILE A 301 35.95 -46.26 -25.84
C ILE A 301 35.92 -46.97 -27.19
N HIS A 302 35.16 -46.46 -28.15
CA HIS A 302 35.06 -47.01 -29.50
C HIS A 302 35.39 -45.92 -30.52
N LYS A 303 36.33 -46.22 -31.42
CA LYS A 303 36.76 -45.33 -32.50
C LYS A 303 36.20 -45.82 -33.81
N GLU A 304 35.39 -44.97 -34.43
CA GLU A 304 34.81 -45.21 -35.74
C GLU A 304 35.57 -44.42 -36.81
N GLY A 305 36.06 -45.10 -37.84
CA GLY A 305 36.66 -44.51 -39.03
C GLY A 305 35.62 -44.31 -40.12
N GLY A 306 35.01 -45.41 -40.58
CA GLY A 306 33.81 -45.37 -41.43
C GLY A 306 33.35 -46.74 -41.90
N GLY A 307 32.04 -46.88 -42.17
CA GLY A 307 31.42 -48.18 -42.40
C GLY A 307 30.11 -48.34 -41.65
N GLU A 308 29.85 -49.53 -41.10
CA GLU A 308 28.84 -49.68 -40.05
C GLU A 308 29.46 -49.25 -38.73
N ASP A 309 28.71 -48.69 -37.78
CA ASP A 309 29.31 -48.11 -36.56
C ASP A 309 28.59 -48.58 -35.27
N PHE A 310 28.67 -49.86 -34.96
CA PHE A 310 28.01 -50.43 -33.76
C PHE A 310 28.99 -50.75 -32.64
N CYS A 311 28.51 -50.71 -31.40
CA CYS A 311 29.24 -51.19 -30.24
C CYS A 311 28.27 -51.76 -29.20
N ALA A 312 28.55 -52.97 -28.71
CA ALA A 312 27.73 -53.65 -27.72
C ALA A 312 28.58 -54.51 -26.78
N VAL A 313 28.17 -54.57 -25.51
CA VAL A 313 28.80 -55.39 -24.47
C VAL A 313 27.78 -56.37 -23.91
N GLY A 314 28.17 -57.63 -23.81
CA GLY A 314 27.42 -58.72 -23.19
C GLY A 314 28.21 -59.33 -22.04
N TRP A 315 27.58 -60.18 -21.25
CA TRP A 315 28.29 -60.99 -20.24
C TRP A 315 27.69 -62.39 -20.08
N THR A 316 28.48 -63.27 -19.48
CA THR A 316 28.02 -64.53 -18.91
C THR A 316 28.17 -64.43 -17.40
N LEU A 317 27.06 -64.65 -16.69
CA LEU A 317 26.98 -64.60 -15.23
C LEU A 317 27.70 -65.82 -14.60
N PRO A 318 28.08 -65.77 -13.31
CA PRO A 318 28.60 -66.91 -12.56
C PRO A 318 27.70 -68.15 -12.60
N SER A 319 26.39 -67.96 -12.67
CA SER A 319 25.37 -69.01 -12.85
C SER A 319 25.38 -69.69 -14.23
N GLY A 320 26.13 -69.16 -15.20
CA GLY A 320 26.19 -69.64 -16.58
C GLY A 320 25.11 -69.05 -17.51
N GLN A 321 24.23 -68.18 -16.98
CA GLN A 321 23.26 -67.45 -17.80
C GLN A 321 23.98 -66.39 -18.65
N GLU A 322 23.62 -66.29 -19.93
CA GLU A 322 24.13 -65.26 -20.83
C GLU A 322 23.14 -64.10 -21.00
N GLU A 323 23.67 -62.88 -21.03
CA GLU A 323 22.90 -61.67 -21.30
C GLU A 323 23.73 -60.77 -22.25
N LYS A 324 23.29 -60.71 -23.51
CA LYS A 324 24.02 -60.15 -24.64
C LYS A 324 23.03 -59.37 -25.54
N PRO A 325 22.96 -58.01 -25.48
CA PRO A 325 23.74 -57.09 -24.64
C PRO A 325 23.26 -57.03 -23.18
N ILE A 326 24.08 -56.47 -22.28
CA ILE A 326 23.73 -56.28 -20.87
C ILE A 326 22.61 -55.22 -20.75
N ASN A 327 21.56 -55.52 -19.99
CA ASN A 327 20.44 -54.61 -19.79
C ASN A 327 20.82 -53.42 -18.88
N GLY A 328 20.26 -52.25 -19.18
CA GLY A 328 20.46 -51.01 -18.44
C GLY A 328 20.15 -51.13 -16.94
N ILE A 329 19.28 -52.05 -16.52
CA ILE A 329 18.93 -52.30 -15.10
C ILE A 329 20.14 -52.58 -14.20
N HIS A 330 21.25 -53.04 -14.76
CA HIS A 330 22.48 -53.31 -14.03
C HIS A 330 23.39 -52.08 -13.89
N PHE A 331 22.97 -50.94 -14.42
CA PHE A 331 23.80 -49.73 -14.51
C PHE A 331 23.16 -48.51 -13.88
N THR A 332 24.03 -47.62 -13.41
CA THR A 332 23.67 -46.26 -13.03
C THR A 332 24.61 -45.32 -13.77
N ALA A 333 24.07 -44.43 -14.61
CA ALA A 333 24.87 -43.52 -15.42
C ALA A 333 25.22 -42.24 -14.62
N PRO A 334 26.45 -41.71 -14.74
CA PRO A 334 26.70 -40.34 -14.34
C PRO A 334 25.86 -39.37 -15.19
N LEU A 335 25.52 -38.20 -14.65
CA LEU A 335 24.92 -37.15 -15.47
C LEU A 335 25.94 -36.58 -16.46
N SER A 336 25.49 -36.23 -17.68
CA SER A 336 26.30 -35.52 -18.68
C SER A 336 26.73 -34.16 -18.12
N SER A 337 27.84 -33.57 -18.58
CA SER A 337 28.25 -32.21 -18.16
C SER A 337 27.17 -31.16 -18.41
N LYS A 338 26.30 -31.39 -19.39
CA LYS A 338 25.12 -30.54 -19.71
C LYS A 338 23.92 -30.77 -18.80
N ASP A 339 23.80 -31.96 -18.17
CA ASP A 339 22.72 -32.33 -17.25
C ASP A 339 23.16 -32.30 -15.78
N SER A 340 24.47 -32.20 -15.51
CA SER A 340 25.03 -32.08 -14.18
C SER A 340 24.71 -30.69 -13.63
N PRO A 341 24.22 -30.57 -12.37
CA PRO A 341 24.08 -29.26 -11.75
C PRO A 341 25.44 -28.56 -11.74
N TYR A 342 25.48 -27.41 -12.39
CA TYR A 342 26.62 -26.50 -12.63
C TYR A 342 27.20 -25.93 -11.31
N GLU A 343 27.66 -26.76 -10.38
CA GLU A 343 28.20 -26.30 -9.08
C GLU A 343 29.72 -26.02 -9.10
N LEU A 344 30.47 -26.46 -10.11
CA LEU A 344 31.93 -26.51 -10.04
C LEU A 344 32.70 -25.19 -10.27
N ASN A 345 32.06 -24.07 -10.64
CA ASN A 345 32.79 -22.80 -10.93
C ASN A 345 32.35 -21.56 -10.13
N LEU A 346 31.17 -21.58 -9.50
CA LEU A 346 30.62 -20.38 -8.85
C LEU A 346 31.42 -19.94 -7.60
N GLN A 347 31.82 -20.91 -6.77
CA GLN A 347 32.57 -20.61 -5.54
C GLN A 347 33.94 -19.98 -5.84
N THR A 348 34.61 -20.45 -6.90
CA THR A 348 35.90 -19.92 -7.36
C THR A 348 35.74 -18.50 -7.92
N ASP A 349 34.67 -18.26 -8.67
CA ASP A 349 34.38 -16.94 -9.23
C ASP A 349 34.06 -15.91 -8.14
N ILE A 350 33.25 -16.27 -7.13
CA ILE A 350 32.97 -15.41 -5.97
C ILE A 350 34.26 -15.11 -5.20
N ARG A 351 35.09 -16.12 -4.91
CA ARG A 351 36.38 -15.92 -4.23
C ARG A 351 37.29 -14.97 -5.01
N ARG A 352 37.28 -15.03 -6.35
CA ARG A 352 38.06 -14.14 -7.21
C ARG A 352 37.52 -12.71 -7.19
N LYS A 353 36.20 -12.53 -7.36
CA LYS A 353 35.57 -11.19 -7.38
C LYS A 353 35.70 -10.47 -6.02
N PHE A 354 35.59 -11.20 -4.92
CA PHE A 354 35.68 -10.65 -3.56
C PHE A 354 37.09 -10.79 -2.94
N GLU A 355 38.12 -11.01 -3.76
CA GLU A 355 39.49 -11.24 -3.27
C GLU A 355 40.02 -10.05 -2.46
N SER A 356 39.65 -8.81 -2.82
CA SER A 356 40.04 -7.59 -2.09
C SER A 356 39.51 -7.53 -0.66
N ILE A 357 38.35 -8.14 -0.39
CA ILE A 357 37.79 -8.24 0.96
C ILE A 357 38.47 -9.37 1.76
N LEU A 358 38.79 -10.47 1.06
CA LEU A 358 39.40 -11.67 1.64
C LEU A 358 40.90 -11.49 1.93
N ARG A 359 41.62 -10.63 1.19
CA ARG A 359 43.08 -10.43 1.31
C ARG A 359 43.44 -8.98 1.63
N THR A 360 44.24 -8.79 2.68
CA THR A 360 44.79 -7.50 3.12
C THR A 360 46.02 -7.08 2.30
N SER A 361 45.93 -6.98 0.97
CA SER A 361 47.09 -6.63 0.12
C SER A 361 46.88 -5.36 -0.71
N SER A 362 47.91 -4.51 -0.74
CA SER A 362 47.96 -3.15 -1.28
C SER A 362 48.10 -3.00 -2.80
N ASP A 363 48.15 -4.10 -3.56
CA ASP A 363 48.73 -4.09 -4.91
C ASP A 363 47.72 -4.34 -6.06
N ILE A 364 46.41 -4.24 -5.80
CA ILE A 364 45.37 -4.39 -6.82
C ILE A 364 44.48 -3.14 -6.79
N GLU A 365 44.13 -2.56 -7.94
CA GLU A 365 43.04 -1.57 -8.05
C GLU A 365 41.77 -2.22 -7.48
N SER A 366 41.45 -1.89 -6.23
CA SER A 366 40.35 -2.52 -5.52
C SER A 366 39.02 -1.95 -6.04
N PRO A 367 38.06 -2.79 -6.44
CA PRO A 367 36.71 -2.32 -6.75
C PRO A 367 36.12 -1.59 -5.54
N THR A 368 35.34 -0.53 -5.77
CA THR A 368 34.63 0.20 -4.71
C THR A 368 33.69 -0.75 -3.96
N LEU A 369 33.41 -0.44 -2.69
CA LEU A 369 32.46 -1.23 -1.89
C LEU A 369 31.07 -1.26 -2.52
N ASP A 370 30.67 -0.18 -3.19
CA ASP A 370 29.42 -0.12 -3.96
C ASP A 370 29.37 -1.13 -5.11
N ASN A 371 30.47 -1.27 -5.87
CA ASN A 371 30.55 -2.26 -6.95
C ASN A 371 30.50 -3.68 -6.39
N LEU A 372 31.18 -3.94 -5.27
CA LEU A 372 31.11 -5.23 -4.59
C LEU A 372 29.73 -5.50 -4.00
N ALA A 373 29.01 -4.47 -3.57
CA ALA A 373 27.63 -4.60 -3.11
C ALA A 373 26.69 -4.97 -4.25
N ILE A 374 26.84 -4.35 -5.43
CA ILE A 374 26.09 -4.71 -6.64
C ILE A 374 26.36 -6.17 -7.01
N GLU A 375 27.63 -6.56 -7.05
CA GLU A 375 28.06 -7.94 -7.35
C GLU A 375 27.49 -8.96 -6.34
N ALA A 376 27.48 -8.63 -5.04
CA ALA A 376 26.88 -9.48 -4.02
C ALA A 376 25.37 -9.64 -4.27
N MET A 377 24.68 -8.56 -4.64
CA MET A 377 23.26 -8.60 -4.98
C MET A 377 22.99 -9.45 -6.23
N GLU A 378 23.83 -9.34 -7.27
CA GLU A 378 23.74 -10.17 -8.48
C GLU A 378 23.88 -11.66 -8.16
N TYR A 379 24.85 -12.04 -7.32
CA TYR A 379 24.96 -13.42 -6.84
C TYR A 379 23.77 -13.86 -6.00
N SER A 380 23.20 -12.96 -5.19
CA SER A 380 21.96 -13.25 -4.44
C SER A 380 20.82 -13.62 -5.38
N PHE A 381 20.59 -12.84 -6.43
CA PHE A 381 19.56 -13.12 -7.44
C PHE A 381 19.83 -14.43 -8.19
N LEU A 382 21.08 -14.66 -8.62
CA LEU A 382 21.47 -15.89 -9.29
C LEU A 382 21.21 -17.13 -8.42
N PHE A 383 21.54 -17.06 -7.12
CA PHE A 383 21.29 -18.18 -6.21
C PHE A 383 19.80 -18.43 -6.00
N MET A 384 18.98 -17.38 -5.90
CA MET A 384 17.53 -17.54 -5.79
C MET A 384 16.95 -18.14 -7.06
N GLU A 385 17.38 -17.70 -8.25
CA GLU A 385 16.98 -18.27 -9.54
C GLU A 385 17.30 -19.77 -9.62
N LYS A 386 18.49 -20.18 -9.17
CA LYS A 386 18.87 -21.60 -9.09
C LYS A 386 17.99 -22.38 -8.13
N PHE A 387 17.67 -21.81 -6.97
CA PHE A 387 16.77 -22.42 -6.01
C PHE A 387 15.34 -22.55 -6.55
N ASP A 388 14.83 -21.54 -7.25
CA ASP A 388 13.52 -21.57 -7.91
C ASP A 388 13.45 -22.66 -8.99
N ALA A 389 14.49 -22.79 -9.83
CA ALA A 389 14.56 -23.86 -10.83
C ALA A 389 14.58 -25.26 -10.19
N TYR A 390 15.32 -25.42 -9.09
CA TYR A 390 15.33 -26.66 -8.31
C TYR A 390 13.96 -26.95 -7.68
N ALA A 391 13.33 -25.95 -7.06
CA ALA A 391 11.99 -26.06 -6.49
C ALA A 391 10.96 -26.46 -7.54
N GLN A 392 10.99 -25.85 -8.73
CA GLN A 392 10.13 -26.24 -9.85
C GLN A 392 10.33 -27.70 -10.25
N SER A 393 11.57 -28.18 -10.27
CA SER A 393 11.88 -29.58 -10.58
C SER A 393 11.28 -30.55 -9.54
N LEU A 394 11.26 -30.17 -8.27
CA LEU A 394 10.64 -30.95 -7.19
C LEU A 394 9.11 -30.97 -7.29
N LEU A 395 8.50 -29.83 -7.59
CA LEU A 395 7.05 -29.74 -7.78
C LEU A 395 6.61 -30.61 -8.97
N ASN A 396 7.37 -30.62 -10.07
CA ASN A 396 7.09 -31.47 -11.23
C ASN A 396 7.19 -32.97 -10.92
N GLN A 397 7.96 -33.36 -9.91
CA GLN A 397 8.06 -34.76 -9.45
C GLN A 397 6.86 -35.20 -8.61
N ASN A 398 5.93 -34.29 -8.26
CA ASN A 398 4.72 -34.56 -7.48
C ASN A 398 4.99 -35.30 -6.15
N VAL A 399 5.99 -34.82 -5.39
CA VAL A 399 6.26 -35.32 -4.04
C VAL A 399 5.07 -34.97 -3.13
N SER A 400 4.30 -35.98 -2.70
CA SER A 400 3.01 -35.79 -2.02
C SER A 400 3.07 -34.85 -0.81
N ALA A 401 4.08 -34.99 0.05
CA ALA A 401 4.26 -34.15 1.22
C ALA A 401 4.50 -32.67 0.86
N LEU A 402 5.24 -32.40 -0.22
CA LEU A 402 5.52 -31.06 -0.69
C LEU A 402 4.26 -30.42 -1.30
N THR A 403 3.54 -31.16 -2.15
CA THR A 403 2.31 -30.69 -2.77
C THR A 403 1.21 -30.41 -1.74
N GLU A 404 1.09 -31.24 -0.70
CA GLU A 404 0.14 -31.01 0.40
C GLU A 404 0.49 -29.75 1.21
N ALA A 405 1.78 -29.55 1.51
CA ALA A 405 2.24 -28.34 2.18
C ALA A 405 1.95 -27.07 1.36
N MET A 406 2.19 -27.08 0.04
CA MET A 406 1.92 -25.93 -0.83
C MET A 406 0.42 -25.62 -0.91
N ASN A 407 -0.41 -26.64 -1.16
CA ASN A 407 -1.87 -26.48 -1.23
C ASN A 407 -2.48 -26.00 0.09
N THR A 408 -1.83 -26.31 1.21
CA THR A 408 -2.25 -25.84 2.52
C THR A 408 -1.87 -24.37 2.70
N PHE A 409 -0.63 -24.01 2.35
CA PHE A 409 -0.15 -22.62 2.40
C PHE A 409 -0.99 -21.66 1.56
N GLU A 410 -1.30 -22.01 0.32
CA GLU A 410 -2.05 -21.16 -0.63
C GLU A 410 -3.49 -20.84 -0.21
N LYS A 411 -4.04 -21.54 0.79
CA LYS A 411 -5.38 -21.27 1.32
C LYS A 411 -5.42 -20.09 2.30
N PHE A 412 -4.27 -19.74 2.89
CA PHE A 412 -4.20 -18.72 3.94
C PHE A 412 -4.12 -17.32 3.34
N SER A 413 -4.94 -16.40 3.85
CA SER A 413 -4.83 -14.97 3.51
C SER A 413 -3.59 -14.34 4.16
N ARG A 414 -3.16 -13.17 3.68
CA ARG A 414 -2.03 -12.42 4.28
C ARG A 414 -2.25 -12.19 5.78
N MET A 415 -3.47 -11.84 6.21
CA MET A 415 -3.84 -11.67 7.62
C MET A 415 -3.69 -12.96 8.43
N GLU A 416 -4.17 -14.09 7.92
CA GLU A 416 -4.03 -15.37 8.63
C GLU A 416 -2.55 -15.80 8.73
N ARG A 417 -1.75 -15.48 7.71
CA ARG A 417 -0.29 -15.70 7.74
C ARG A 417 0.38 -14.80 8.78
N ALA A 418 0.04 -13.51 8.82
CA ALA A 418 0.54 -12.55 9.80
C ALA A 418 0.27 -13.00 11.24
N THR A 419 -0.99 -13.33 11.55
CA THR A 419 -1.39 -13.75 12.90
C THR A 419 -0.75 -15.07 13.29
N ARG A 420 -0.55 -15.99 12.34
CA ARG A 420 0.17 -17.25 12.56
C ARG A 420 1.64 -17.02 12.89
N LEU A 421 2.33 -16.11 12.20
CA LEU A 421 3.73 -15.77 12.49
C LEU A 421 3.88 -15.17 13.89
N LEU A 422 2.94 -14.31 14.30
CA LEU A 422 2.93 -13.72 15.65
C LEU A 422 2.69 -14.79 16.73
N ALA A 423 1.69 -15.66 16.54
CA ALA A 423 1.19 -16.59 17.55
C ALA A 423 1.84 -17.99 17.53
N ASN A 424 2.81 -18.25 16.64
CA ASN A 424 3.41 -19.58 16.50
C ASN A 424 4.03 -20.06 17.83
N PRO A 425 3.65 -21.24 18.39
CA PRO A 425 4.14 -21.70 19.68
C PRO A 425 5.66 -21.92 19.75
N ASN A 426 6.27 -22.33 18.64
CA ASN A 426 7.70 -22.66 18.60
C ASN A 426 8.54 -21.48 18.09
N ASN A 427 7.96 -20.62 17.26
CA ASN A 427 8.69 -19.62 16.46
C ASN A 427 8.10 -18.20 16.49
N GLY A 428 7.07 -17.93 17.29
CA GLY A 428 6.34 -16.67 17.29
C GLY A 428 6.92 -15.62 18.25
N ILE A 429 6.78 -14.35 17.88
CA ILE A 429 7.23 -13.18 18.66
C ILE A 429 6.51 -13.11 20.01
N LEU A 430 5.23 -13.50 20.06
CA LEU A 430 4.40 -13.34 21.26
C LEU A 430 4.85 -14.24 22.41
N GLU A 431 5.24 -15.47 22.13
CA GLU A 431 5.70 -16.41 23.16
C GLU A 431 7.19 -16.19 23.49
N GLU A 432 8.05 -15.94 22.49
CA GLU A 432 9.49 -15.75 22.69
C GLU A 432 9.80 -14.51 23.56
N PHE A 433 9.08 -13.40 23.34
CA PHE A 433 9.33 -12.14 24.04
C PHE A 433 8.41 -11.87 25.21
N ARG A 434 7.53 -12.82 25.55
CA ARG A 434 6.51 -12.67 26.60
C ARG A 434 7.07 -12.18 27.94
N ASP A 435 8.21 -12.73 28.35
CA ASP A 435 8.83 -12.47 29.66
C ASP A 435 9.93 -11.39 29.62
N THR A 436 10.31 -10.94 28.43
CA THR A 436 11.43 -10.00 28.24
C THR A 436 10.97 -8.63 27.76
N HIS A 437 9.84 -8.52 27.06
CA HIS A 437 9.35 -7.27 26.47
C HIS A 437 7.92 -6.94 26.93
N ILE A 438 7.53 -5.68 26.77
CA ILE A 438 6.14 -5.24 26.82
C ILE A 438 5.65 -5.22 25.37
N ILE A 439 4.67 -6.06 25.05
CA ILE A 439 4.19 -6.24 23.67
C ILE A 439 2.74 -5.77 23.61
N GLU A 440 2.46 -4.97 22.59
CA GLU A 440 1.13 -4.44 22.28
C GLU A 440 0.88 -4.59 20.79
N ILE A 441 -0.19 -5.28 20.41
CA ILE A 441 -0.65 -5.41 19.02
C ILE A 441 -1.80 -4.44 18.81
N ARG A 442 -1.69 -3.60 17.79
CA ARG A 442 -2.69 -2.65 17.37
C ARG A 442 -3.17 -2.96 15.96
N ASN A 443 -4.44 -2.71 15.72
CA ASN A 443 -5.00 -2.65 14.37
C ASN A 443 -4.41 -1.43 13.65
N LEU A 444 -4.04 -1.57 12.38
CA LEU A 444 -3.69 -0.47 11.49
C LEU A 444 -4.70 -0.43 10.33
N SER A 445 -5.64 0.51 10.42
CA SER A 445 -6.66 0.81 9.42
C SER A 445 -6.75 2.32 9.20
N GLU A 446 -7.58 3.02 9.99
CA GLU A 446 -7.79 4.46 9.85
C GLU A 446 -7.07 5.30 10.92
N ASN A 447 -7.15 4.94 12.21
CA ASN A 447 -6.53 5.71 13.30
C ASN A 447 -5.64 4.90 14.25
N ALA A 448 -5.48 3.59 14.01
CA ALA A 448 -4.70 2.68 14.85
C ALA A 448 -4.98 2.76 16.37
N THR A 449 -6.22 3.06 16.74
CA THR A 449 -6.65 3.29 18.12
C THR A 449 -6.96 2.01 18.86
N GLU A 450 -7.34 0.95 18.14
CA GLU A 450 -7.77 -0.33 18.72
C GLU A 450 -6.57 -1.22 19.07
N ILE A 451 -6.49 -1.62 20.34
CA ILE A 451 -5.53 -2.61 20.84
C ILE A 451 -6.16 -3.99 20.66
N LEU A 452 -5.57 -4.82 19.81
CA LEU A 452 -6.03 -6.18 19.53
C LEU A 452 -5.60 -7.16 20.64
N TRP A 453 -4.39 -6.96 21.18
CA TRP A 453 -3.85 -7.77 22.27
C TRP A 453 -2.64 -7.13 22.91
N ASP A 454 -2.41 -7.43 24.17
CA ASP A 454 -1.19 -7.06 24.86
C ASP A 454 -0.81 -8.11 25.91
N ASN A 455 0.45 -8.07 26.38
CA ASN A 455 0.96 -9.04 27.36
C ASN A 455 0.92 -8.57 28.82
N PHE A 456 0.30 -7.41 29.11
CA PHE A 456 0.29 -6.78 30.43
C PHE A 456 -1.12 -6.62 31.04
N SER A 457 -2.18 -6.71 30.23
CA SER A 457 -3.57 -6.76 30.63
C SER A 457 -4.00 -8.19 30.97
N GLU A 458 -5.02 -8.34 31.81
CA GLU A 458 -5.46 -9.67 32.31
C GLU A 458 -6.22 -10.51 31.25
N THR A 459 -6.37 -10.02 30.02
CA THR A 459 -7.02 -10.74 28.91
C THR A 459 -6.08 -11.73 28.25
N ASN A 460 -6.38 -13.02 28.38
CA ASN A 460 -5.47 -14.09 27.98
C ASN A 460 -5.83 -14.69 26.60
N LYS A 461 -4.77 -14.94 25.81
CA LYS A 461 -4.67 -15.44 24.41
C LYS A 461 -5.06 -14.45 23.30
N PHE A 462 -4.10 -14.20 22.41
CA PHE A 462 -4.29 -13.47 21.16
C PHE A 462 -5.24 -14.22 20.22
N ASP A 463 -6.21 -13.51 19.64
CA ASP A 463 -7.09 -14.08 18.62
C ASP A 463 -6.37 -14.11 17.27
N THR A 464 -6.24 -15.31 16.70
CA THR A 464 -5.62 -15.51 15.39
C THR A 464 -6.61 -15.39 14.24
N LYS A 465 -7.91 -15.23 14.51
CA LYS A 465 -8.96 -15.12 13.49
C LYS A 465 -9.44 -13.68 13.37
N LEU A 466 -8.63 -12.87 12.71
CA LEU A 466 -8.97 -11.49 12.37
C LEU A 466 -9.48 -11.41 10.93
N THR A 467 -10.57 -10.69 10.71
CA THR A 467 -11.12 -10.44 9.37
C THR A 467 -10.79 -9.03 8.94
N PRO A 468 -9.92 -8.84 7.94
CA PRO A 468 -9.64 -7.51 7.41
C PRO A 468 -10.82 -7.01 6.56
N GLN A 469 -11.39 -5.87 6.92
CA GLN A 469 -12.55 -5.27 6.24
C GLN A 469 -12.38 -3.77 6.00
N SER A 470 -11.21 -3.21 6.33
CA SER A 470 -10.99 -1.77 6.19
C SER A 470 -10.69 -1.44 4.72
N PRO A 471 -11.45 -0.54 4.07
CA PRO A 471 -11.10 -0.05 2.74
C PRO A 471 -9.96 0.99 2.79
N TYR A 472 -9.31 1.14 3.95
CA TYR A 472 -8.28 2.15 4.20
C TYR A 472 -7.06 1.57 4.89
N THR A 473 -5.89 2.02 4.44
CA THR A 473 -4.58 1.78 5.07
C THR A 473 -3.85 3.10 5.33
N ASP A 474 -3.72 3.49 6.60
CA ASP A 474 -2.95 4.65 7.03
C ASP A 474 -1.60 4.30 7.69
N LEU A 475 -0.55 4.22 6.86
CA LEU A 475 0.85 4.05 7.33
C LEU A 475 1.48 5.35 7.88
N SER A 476 0.68 6.38 8.19
CA SER A 476 1.17 7.69 8.63
C SER A 476 0.57 8.16 9.98
N GLN A 477 -0.60 8.81 9.99
CA GLN A 477 -1.19 9.38 11.21
C GLN A 477 -1.62 8.31 12.20
N GLY A 478 -2.10 7.15 11.75
CA GLY A 478 -2.37 6.00 12.62
C GLY A 478 -1.17 5.63 13.50
N ILE A 479 0.02 5.53 12.91
CA ILE A 479 1.26 5.21 13.64
C ILE A 479 1.70 6.38 14.54
N LEU A 480 1.63 7.63 14.05
CA LEU A 480 2.03 8.78 14.85
C LEU A 480 1.13 9.03 16.06
N SER A 481 -0.19 8.87 15.90
CA SER A 481 -1.18 9.13 16.95
C SER A 481 -1.11 8.09 18.06
N SER A 482 -0.98 6.80 17.70
CA SER A 482 -0.82 5.70 18.65
C SER A 482 0.49 5.80 19.46
N LEU A 483 1.59 6.21 18.82
CA LEU A 483 2.88 6.40 19.49
C LEU A 483 3.01 7.75 20.23
N ARG A 484 2.01 8.64 20.16
CA ARG A 484 2.00 9.93 20.89
C ARG A 484 1.55 9.82 22.36
N VAL A 485 1.04 8.67 22.82
CA VAL A 485 0.26 8.59 24.07
C VAL A 485 1.07 8.39 25.37
N GLU A 486 2.38 8.09 25.35
CA GLU A 486 3.09 7.71 26.60
C GLU A 486 3.81 8.81 27.40
N ASN A 487 3.66 10.10 27.06
CA ASN A 487 4.35 11.18 27.78
C ASN A 487 3.52 11.92 28.85
N GLN A 488 2.33 11.45 29.21
CA GLN A 488 1.53 12.05 30.31
C GLN A 488 1.19 11.00 31.35
N GLU A 489 2.02 10.92 32.41
CA GLU A 489 1.62 10.78 33.83
C GLU A 489 2.77 10.37 34.77
N ASN A 490 3.93 9.93 34.25
CA ASN A 490 5.06 9.51 35.10
C ASN A 490 6.30 10.42 34.96
N GLU A 491 6.19 11.70 35.33
CA GLU A 491 7.33 12.62 35.54
C GLU A 491 8.21 12.28 36.77
N GLY A 492 8.23 11.02 37.22
CA GLY A 492 8.93 10.60 38.44
C GLY A 492 10.17 9.74 38.25
N ASN A 493 10.32 9.01 37.13
CA ASN A 493 11.42 8.06 36.94
C ASN A 493 11.78 7.95 35.45
N ALA A 494 12.72 8.79 34.99
CA ALA A 494 13.32 8.68 33.66
C ALA A 494 14.27 7.47 33.59
N SER A 495 13.69 6.27 33.60
CA SER A 495 14.28 5.08 33.03
C SER A 495 13.98 5.12 31.54
N THR A 496 14.99 5.30 30.70
CA THR A 496 14.85 5.30 29.23
C THR A 496 14.42 3.91 28.76
N THR A 497 13.12 3.64 28.71
CA THR A 497 12.56 2.43 28.11
C THR A 497 12.87 2.48 26.62
N ARG A 498 13.65 1.52 26.11
CA ARG A 498 13.89 1.38 24.67
C ARG A 498 12.61 0.85 24.03
N ALA A 499 12.14 1.49 22.97
CA ALA A 499 10.92 1.12 22.28
C ALA A 499 11.18 0.95 20.78
N ALA A 500 10.43 0.04 20.14
CA ALA A 500 10.40 -0.11 18.69
C ALA A 500 8.97 -0.38 18.20
N ALA A 501 8.72 0.00 16.96
CA ALA A 501 7.51 -0.34 16.24
C ALA A 501 7.80 -1.49 15.27
N VAL A 502 6.87 -2.43 15.14
CA VAL A 502 6.87 -3.45 14.09
C VAL A 502 5.64 -3.21 13.23
N LEU A 503 5.78 -3.04 11.93
CA LEU A 503 4.68 -2.86 10.99
C LEU A 503 4.57 -4.11 10.12
N ILE A 504 3.45 -4.82 10.19
CA ILE A 504 3.16 -5.98 9.35
C ILE A 504 2.06 -5.58 8.36
N SER A 505 2.41 -5.42 7.09
CA SER A 505 1.56 -4.87 6.03
C SER A 505 2.05 -5.35 4.66
N ASP A 506 1.23 -5.22 3.63
CA ASP A 506 1.65 -5.34 2.22
C ASP A 506 2.16 -4.01 1.63
N GLY A 507 2.18 -2.93 2.42
CA GLY A 507 2.64 -1.61 1.99
C GLY A 507 1.61 -0.83 1.18
N GLY A 508 0.32 -1.21 1.24
CA GLY A 508 -0.78 -0.37 0.79
C GLY A 508 -0.83 0.95 1.56
N HIS A 509 -1.14 2.05 0.87
CA HIS A 509 -1.38 3.34 1.51
C HIS A 509 -2.30 4.21 0.65
N ASN A 510 -3.46 4.57 1.20
CA ASN A 510 -4.48 5.30 0.46
C ASN A 510 -4.97 6.58 1.16
N ARG A 511 -4.13 7.18 2.03
CA ARG A 511 -4.38 8.46 2.70
C ARG A 511 -3.46 9.58 2.21
N GLU A 512 -3.80 10.82 2.51
CA GLU A 512 -3.09 11.99 1.97
C GLU A 512 -1.71 12.23 2.62
N ASN A 513 -1.51 11.76 3.85
CA ASN A 513 -0.33 12.04 4.66
C ASN A 513 0.84 11.12 4.31
N SER A 514 2.06 11.64 4.24
CA SER A 514 3.22 10.84 3.81
C SER A 514 3.72 9.83 4.88
N PRO A 515 3.84 8.53 4.56
CA PRO A 515 4.52 7.55 5.42
C PRO A 515 5.99 7.88 5.65
N PHE A 516 6.66 8.49 4.66
CA PHE A 516 8.08 8.87 4.76
C PHE A 516 8.32 9.99 5.78
N GLU A 517 7.44 10.99 5.82
CA GLU A 517 7.51 12.05 6.84
C GLU A 517 7.29 11.48 8.25
N THR A 518 6.35 10.54 8.37
CA THR A 518 6.10 9.81 9.62
C THR A 518 7.34 9.05 10.10
N ALA A 519 8.01 8.31 9.22
CA ALA A 519 9.26 7.61 9.54
C ALA A 519 10.36 8.57 10.02
N LYS A 520 10.53 9.72 9.34
CA LYS A 520 11.50 10.76 9.76
C LYS A 520 11.17 11.33 11.15
N LEU A 521 9.89 11.58 11.44
CA LEU A 521 9.47 12.06 12.76
C LEU A 521 9.74 11.05 13.88
N LEU A 522 9.59 9.75 13.59
CA LEU A 522 9.90 8.68 14.55
C LEU A 522 11.40 8.46 14.73
N SER A 523 12.20 8.66 13.67
CA SER A 523 13.67 8.69 13.74
C SER A 523 14.18 9.74 14.72
N VAL A 524 13.61 10.96 14.70
CA VAL A 524 13.94 12.04 15.66
C VAL A 524 13.65 11.63 17.12
N ARG A 525 12.72 10.70 17.34
CA ARG A 525 12.37 10.16 18.66
C ARG A 525 13.17 8.92 19.04
N ASN A 526 14.13 8.48 18.22
CA ASN A 526 14.84 7.20 18.36
C ASN A 526 13.89 6.00 18.47
N LEU A 527 12.80 6.01 17.70
CA LEU A 527 11.83 4.92 17.60
C LEU A 527 11.97 4.25 16.22
N PRO A 528 12.78 3.17 16.11
CA PRO A 528 12.90 2.44 14.85
C PRO A 528 11.61 1.70 14.52
N ILE A 529 11.28 1.68 13.23
CA ILE A 529 10.17 0.90 12.66
C ILE A 529 10.77 -0.26 11.88
N TYR A 530 10.47 -1.48 12.32
CA TYR A 530 10.78 -2.69 11.57
C TYR A 530 9.56 -3.09 10.74
N THR A 531 9.72 -3.22 9.43
CA THR A 531 8.61 -3.54 8.53
C THR A 531 8.69 -5.00 8.10
N VAL A 532 7.54 -5.68 8.03
CA VAL A 532 7.38 -7.03 7.52
C VAL A 532 6.44 -6.98 6.33
N GLY A 533 6.97 -7.21 5.13
CA GLY A 533 6.20 -7.22 3.90
C GLY A 533 5.47 -8.55 3.69
N LEU A 534 4.14 -8.48 3.53
CA LEU A 534 3.29 -9.62 3.17
C LEU A 534 2.80 -9.48 1.73
N GLY A 535 2.72 -10.60 1.00
CA GLY A 535 2.28 -10.62 -0.40
C GLY A 535 3.40 -10.83 -1.41
N SER A 536 3.03 -11.10 -2.66
CA SER A 536 3.99 -11.28 -3.76
C SER A 536 4.50 -9.95 -4.29
N ASN A 537 5.76 -9.89 -4.69
CA ASN A 537 6.32 -8.79 -5.48
C ASN A 537 6.22 -9.05 -6.99
N GLN A 538 5.75 -10.23 -7.39
CA GLN A 538 5.43 -10.55 -8.78
C GLN A 538 4.00 -10.10 -9.07
N LYS A 539 3.81 -9.44 -10.22
CA LYS A 539 2.50 -8.99 -10.67
C LYS A 539 1.67 -10.20 -11.11
N PRO A 540 0.57 -10.51 -10.42
CA PRO A 540 -0.32 -11.55 -10.87
C PRO A 540 -1.15 -11.07 -12.08
N PRO A 541 -1.66 -11.97 -12.94
CA PRO A 541 -2.58 -11.59 -14.02
C PRO A 541 -3.83 -10.93 -13.45
N ASP A 542 -4.03 -9.66 -13.77
CA ASP A 542 -5.08 -8.83 -13.16
C ASP A 542 -5.43 -7.62 -14.04
N LEU A 543 -6.71 -7.22 -14.02
CA LEU A 543 -7.17 -5.94 -14.54
C LEU A 543 -7.82 -5.16 -13.41
N ALA A 544 -7.52 -3.86 -13.30
CA ALA A 544 -8.20 -3.00 -12.33
C ALA A 544 -8.64 -1.68 -12.96
N LEU A 545 -9.84 -1.22 -12.62
CA LEU A 545 -10.35 0.10 -12.96
C LEU A 545 -9.99 1.10 -11.86
N LEU A 546 -8.91 1.86 -12.05
CA LEU A 546 -8.36 2.72 -11.00
C LEU A 546 -9.22 3.98 -10.77
N GLN A 547 -9.48 4.76 -11.83
CA GLN A 547 -10.18 6.04 -11.69
C GLN A 547 -10.81 6.49 -13.00
N ALA A 548 -12.00 7.08 -12.93
CA ALA A 548 -12.59 7.84 -14.03
C ALA A 548 -12.41 9.36 -13.81
N MET A 549 -11.66 10.01 -14.68
CA MET A 549 -11.49 11.47 -14.72
C MET A 549 -12.56 12.08 -15.62
N VAL A 550 -13.48 12.83 -15.02
CA VAL A 550 -14.61 13.48 -15.69
C VAL A 550 -14.75 14.93 -15.21
N PRO A 551 -15.37 15.83 -15.99
CA PRO A 551 -15.72 17.16 -15.50
C PRO A 551 -16.81 17.08 -14.42
N ASP A 552 -16.76 17.97 -13.44
CA ASP A 552 -17.77 18.04 -12.36
C ASP A 552 -19.19 18.29 -12.89
N SER A 553 -19.31 19.02 -14.01
CA SER A 553 -20.60 19.35 -14.63
C SER A 553 -20.52 19.44 -16.15
N VAL A 554 -21.61 19.09 -16.84
CA VAL A 554 -21.79 19.20 -18.29
C VAL A 554 -23.14 19.84 -18.60
N TYR A 555 -23.28 20.54 -19.72
CA TYR A 555 -24.60 20.99 -20.17
C TYR A 555 -25.37 19.81 -20.81
N HIS A 556 -26.67 19.71 -20.55
CA HIS A 556 -27.44 18.49 -20.86
C HIS A 556 -27.53 18.14 -22.36
N GLU A 557 -27.40 19.10 -23.27
CA GLU A 557 -27.39 18.83 -24.72
C GLU A 557 -25.99 18.43 -25.24
N ASP A 558 -24.95 18.60 -24.42
CA ASP A 558 -23.58 18.31 -24.81
C ASP A 558 -23.22 16.84 -24.55
N ARG A 559 -21.95 16.51 -24.76
CA ARG A 559 -21.42 15.15 -24.64
C ARG A 559 -20.54 15.03 -23.41
N ILE A 560 -20.71 13.94 -22.68
CA ILE A 560 -19.86 13.57 -21.56
C ILE A 560 -18.58 12.96 -22.12
N ARG A 561 -17.45 13.59 -21.80
CA ARG A 561 -16.11 13.13 -22.15
C ARG A 561 -15.30 12.91 -20.90
N GLY A 562 -14.60 11.79 -20.84
CA GLY A 562 -13.74 11.45 -19.71
C GLY A 562 -12.66 10.46 -20.08
N ILE A 563 -11.80 10.19 -19.11
CA ILE A 563 -10.70 9.24 -19.22
C ILE A 563 -10.81 8.22 -18.10
N ILE A 564 -10.81 6.94 -18.42
CA ILE A 564 -10.71 5.84 -17.46
C ILE A 564 -9.25 5.43 -17.39
N SER A 565 -8.67 5.45 -16.19
CA SER A 565 -7.36 4.89 -15.89
C SER A 565 -7.55 3.42 -15.56
N ILE A 566 -6.82 2.56 -16.25
CA ILE A 566 -6.85 1.11 -16.07
C ILE A 566 -5.46 0.61 -15.71
N LYS A 567 -5.38 -0.44 -14.91
CA LYS A 567 -4.16 -1.22 -14.69
C LYS A 567 -4.32 -2.55 -15.41
N ASP A 568 -3.54 -2.75 -16.46
CA ASP A 568 -3.54 -3.95 -17.31
C ASP A 568 -2.24 -4.73 -17.06
N ASP A 569 -2.32 -5.70 -16.14
CA ASP A 569 -1.28 -6.70 -15.90
C ASP A 569 -1.76 -8.07 -16.44
N LEU A 570 -2.70 -8.11 -17.40
CA LEU A 570 -3.20 -9.34 -18.01
C LEU A 570 -2.17 -9.95 -18.96
N VAL A 571 -2.28 -11.27 -19.14
CA VAL A 571 -1.49 -11.99 -20.15
C VAL A 571 -1.75 -11.38 -21.55
N PRO A 572 -0.69 -11.08 -22.32
CA PRO A 572 -0.85 -10.52 -23.66
C PRO A 572 -1.75 -11.38 -24.56
N GLY A 573 -2.80 -10.78 -25.11
CA GLY A 573 -3.79 -11.45 -25.95
C GLY A 573 -5.15 -11.72 -25.30
N SER A 574 -5.30 -11.47 -23.99
CA SER A 574 -6.59 -11.61 -23.29
C SER A 574 -7.60 -10.57 -23.77
N GLU A 575 -8.72 -10.99 -24.35
CA GLU A 575 -9.79 -10.08 -24.79
C GLU A 575 -10.68 -9.67 -23.62
N TYR A 576 -10.97 -8.36 -23.51
CA TYR A 576 -11.92 -7.85 -22.52
C TYR A 576 -12.71 -6.66 -23.07
N LYS A 577 -13.78 -6.27 -22.38
CA LYS A 577 -14.65 -5.17 -22.77
C LYS A 577 -14.94 -4.28 -21.58
N ILE A 578 -14.81 -2.97 -21.80
CA ILE A 578 -15.18 -1.96 -20.81
C ILE A 578 -16.57 -1.44 -21.20
N LEU A 579 -17.49 -1.45 -20.25
CA LEU A 579 -18.86 -0.97 -20.40
C LEU A 579 -19.10 0.18 -19.43
N ILE A 580 -19.82 1.22 -19.87
CA ILE A 580 -20.35 2.25 -18.98
C ILE A 580 -21.87 2.13 -18.98
N LYS A 581 -22.47 2.02 -17.80
CA LYS A 581 -23.92 2.00 -17.57
C LYS A 581 -24.34 3.23 -16.77
N ASP A 582 -25.56 3.70 -17.00
CA ASP A 582 -26.20 4.70 -16.14
C ASP A 582 -26.87 4.08 -14.91
N ASP A 583 -27.37 4.93 -14.01
CA ASP A 583 -28.11 4.57 -12.79
C ASP A 583 -29.37 3.70 -13.03
N MET A 584 -29.93 3.75 -14.24
CA MET A 584 -31.04 2.90 -14.67
C MET A 584 -30.57 1.56 -15.28
N GLY A 585 -29.26 1.27 -15.25
CA GLY A 585 -28.65 0.05 -15.77
C GLY A 585 -28.54 -0.02 -17.29
N GLN A 586 -28.81 1.08 -18.02
CA GLN A 586 -28.71 1.14 -19.46
C GLN A 586 -27.27 1.41 -19.90
N ARG A 587 -26.78 0.64 -20.87
CA ARG A 587 -25.44 0.80 -21.45
C ARG A 587 -25.37 2.06 -22.32
N VAL A 588 -24.48 2.98 -21.97
CA VAL A 588 -24.26 4.26 -22.68
C VAL A 588 -22.98 4.26 -23.52
N TRP A 589 -22.00 3.43 -23.17
CA TRP A 589 -20.74 3.30 -23.90
C TRP A 589 -20.14 1.89 -23.74
N GLU A 590 -19.39 1.44 -24.75
CA GLU A 590 -18.68 0.16 -24.75
C GLU A 590 -17.43 0.25 -25.63
N LYS A 591 -16.36 -0.43 -25.20
CA LYS A 591 -15.16 -0.61 -26.03
C LYS A 591 -14.51 -1.97 -25.77
N ALA A 592 -14.24 -2.70 -26.85
CA ALA A 592 -13.46 -3.94 -26.80
C ALA A 592 -11.96 -3.63 -26.85
N MET A 593 -11.20 -4.36 -26.04
CA MET A 593 -9.76 -4.18 -25.84
C MET A 593 -9.07 -5.56 -25.77
N ILE A 594 -7.75 -5.55 -25.88
CA ILE A 594 -6.89 -6.73 -25.73
C ILE A 594 -5.82 -6.37 -24.72
N GLY A 595 -5.66 -7.20 -23.69
CA GLY A 595 -4.63 -7.09 -22.67
C GLY A 595 -3.24 -7.20 -23.28
N MET A 596 -2.34 -6.33 -22.85
CA MET A 596 -0.98 -6.24 -23.38
C MET A 596 0.10 -6.14 -22.28
N GLU A 597 -0.26 -6.29 -21.01
CA GLU A 597 0.65 -6.13 -19.87
C GLU A 597 1.32 -4.74 -19.84
N ASN A 598 0.55 -3.70 -20.20
CA ASN A 598 1.06 -2.33 -20.32
C ASN A 598 1.19 -1.62 -18.96
N GLY A 599 0.76 -2.23 -17.86
CA GLY A 599 0.64 -1.57 -16.57
C GLY A 599 -0.47 -0.52 -16.60
N ILE A 600 -0.17 0.73 -16.21
CA ILE A 600 -1.21 1.77 -16.14
C ILE A 600 -1.43 2.43 -17.51
N GLY A 601 -2.65 2.28 -18.03
CA GLY A 601 -3.12 2.86 -19.28
C GLY A 601 -4.29 3.83 -19.07
N GLN A 602 -4.58 4.63 -20.11
CA GLN A 602 -5.70 5.57 -20.12
C GLN A 602 -6.58 5.37 -21.34
N ILE A 603 -7.89 5.35 -21.14
CA ILE A 603 -8.89 5.15 -22.19
C ILE A 603 -9.89 6.30 -22.16
N ALA A 604 -9.96 7.05 -23.25
CA ALA A 604 -10.98 8.08 -23.42
C ALA A 604 -12.33 7.47 -23.79
N PHE A 605 -13.40 8.01 -23.22
CA PHE A 605 -14.79 7.71 -23.58
C PHE A 605 -15.56 8.99 -23.92
N ASP A 606 -16.60 8.84 -24.74
CA ASP A 606 -17.44 9.96 -25.21
C ASP A 606 -18.86 9.46 -25.54
N PHE A 607 -19.88 9.99 -24.85
CA PHE A 607 -21.30 9.69 -25.10
C PHE A 607 -22.22 10.90 -24.84
N PRO A 608 -23.40 11.00 -25.48
CA PRO A 608 -24.30 12.15 -25.32
C PRO A 608 -25.00 12.16 -23.95
N ALA A 609 -25.10 13.33 -23.30
CA ALA A 609 -25.82 13.48 -22.03
C ALA A 609 -27.35 13.54 -22.22
N LYS A 610 -27.79 14.07 -23.36
CA LYS A 610 -29.19 14.41 -23.66
C LYS A 610 -30.18 13.28 -23.36
N ASP A 611 -29.95 12.11 -23.98
CA ASP A 611 -30.87 10.97 -23.88
C ASP A 611 -30.95 10.39 -22.45
N ILE A 612 -29.91 10.61 -21.64
CA ILE A 612 -29.85 10.16 -20.25
C ILE A 612 -30.67 11.12 -19.37
N VAL A 613 -30.47 12.42 -19.54
CA VAL A 613 -31.21 13.47 -18.82
C VAL A 613 -32.69 13.42 -19.16
N GLU A 614 -33.06 13.27 -20.44
CA GLU A 614 -34.46 13.17 -20.86
C GLU A 614 -35.17 11.95 -20.24
N ARG A 615 -34.48 10.80 -20.15
CA ARG A 615 -35.03 9.61 -19.47
C ARG A 615 -35.20 9.84 -17.98
N LYS A 616 -34.19 10.42 -17.30
CA LYS A 616 -34.25 10.69 -15.86
C LYS A 616 -35.33 11.72 -15.49
N LEU A 617 -35.57 12.68 -16.37
CA LEU A 617 -36.64 13.67 -16.21
C LEU A 617 -38.01 13.18 -16.70
N ALA A 618 -38.14 11.99 -17.29
CA ALA A 618 -39.39 11.54 -17.90
C ALA A 618 -40.56 11.52 -16.91
N ASP A 619 -40.30 11.07 -15.67
CA ASP A 619 -41.30 10.86 -14.63
C ASP A 619 -41.68 12.13 -13.85
N PHE A 620 -40.95 13.24 -14.04
CA PHE A 620 -41.22 14.50 -13.34
C PHE A 620 -42.40 15.26 -13.98
N PRO A 621 -43.29 15.90 -13.19
CA PRO A 621 -44.25 16.88 -13.69
C PRO A 621 -43.56 18.05 -14.39
N GLN A 622 -44.18 18.61 -15.43
CA GLN A 622 -43.57 19.70 -16.22
C GLN A 622 -43.19 20.93 -15.36
N SER A 623 -43.98 21.26 -14.34
CA SER A 623 -43.71 22.35 -13.40
C SER A 623 -42.44 22.13 -12.57
N GLU A 624 -42.10 20.88 -12.26
CA GLU A 624 -40.88 20.53 -11.53
C GLU A 624 -39.66 20.53 -12.44
N LYS A 625 -39.81 20.09 -13.71
CA LYS A 625 -38.72 20.13 -14.70
C LYS A 625 -38.19 21.54 -14.91
N ASP A 626 -39.07 22.55 -14.92
CA ASP A 626 -38.68 23.95 -15.11
C ASP A 626 -37.97 24.56 -13.88
N ALA A 627 -38.19 23.99 -12.69
CA ALA A 627 -37.57 24.40 -11.43
C ALA A 627 -36.19 23.77 -11.21
N ILE A 628 -35.99 22.55 -11.70
CA ILE A 628 -34.70 21.86 -11.68
C ILE A 628 -33.73 22.59 -12.61
N ARG A 629 -32.50 22.83 -12.13
CA ARG A 629 -31.42 23.44 -12.91
C ARG A 629 -30.27 22.49 -13.16
N THR A 630 -30.11 21.51 -12.28
CA THR A 630 -29.05 20.51 -12.35
C THR A 630 -29.63 19.13 -12.06
N VAL A 631 -29.23 18.14 -12.84
CA VAL A 631 -29.62 16.74 -12.66
C VAL A 631 -28.35 15.93 -12.38
N PRO A 632 -28.20 15.30 -11.20
CA PRO A 632 -27.08 14.37 -10.99
C PRO A 632 -27.20 13.16 -11.89
N LEU A 633 -26.10 12.77 -12.53
CA LEU A 633 -25.98 11.54 -13.30
C LEU A 633 -24.90 10.67 -12.64
N SER A 634 -25.25 9.43 -12.30
CA SER A 634 -24.33 8.44 -11.75
C SER A 634 -24.08 7.35 -12.80
N PHE A 635 -22.83 6.89 -12.91
CA PHE A 635 -22.40 5.92 -13.91
C PHE A 635 -21.52 4.84 -13.29
N ASP A 636 -21.72 3.60 -13.72
CA ASP A 636 -20.86 2.47 -13.39
C ASP A 636 -20.04 2.06 -14.61
N VAL A 637 -18.73 2.06 -14.45
CA VAL A 637 -17.75 1.48 -15.36
C VAL A 637 -17.53 0.04 -14.93
N LEU A 638 -17.72 -0.90 -15.85
CA LEU A 638 -17.67 -2.33 -15.57
C LEU A 638 -16.79 -3.04 -16.61
N VAL A 639 -16.04 -4.03 -16.14
CA VAL A 639 -15.41 -5.04 -16.99
C VAL A 639 -15.95 -6.41 -16.57
N ASP A 640 -16.37 -7.22 -17.53
CA ASP A 640 -16.79 -8.59 -17.25
C ASP A 640 -15.58 -9.41 -16.79
N PRO A 641 -15.71 -10.31 -15.78
CA PRO A 641 -14.60 -11.11 -15.26
C PRO A 641 -13.82 -11.84 -16.34
N ILE A 642 -12.49 -11.75 -16.29
CA ILE A 642 -11.59 -12.27 -17.31
C ILE A 642 -11.04 -13.64 -16.90
N GLU A 643 -10.76 -14.52 -17.86
CA GLU A 643 -10.20 -15.84 -17.57
C GLU A 643 -8.78 -15.73 -16.97
N ASN A 644 -8.53 -16.43 -15.86
CA ASN A 644 -7.28 -16.41 -15.07
C ASN A 644 -6.96 -15.09 -14.37
N GLU A 645 -7.92 -14.18 -14.27
CA GLU A 645 -7.81 -12.97 -13.48
C GLU A 645 -7.82 -13.27 -11.96
N THR A 646 -7.00 -12.53 -11.22
CA THR A 646 -6.77 -12.77 -9.79
C THR A 646 -7.82 -12.11 -8.92
N GLU A 647 -8.13 -10.83 -9.20
CA GLU A 647 -9.14 -10.06 -8.49
C GLU A 647 -10.23 -9.61 -9.48
N THR A 648 -11.49 -9.71 -9.07
CA THR A 648 -12.62 -9.34 -9.95
C THR A 648 -13.47 -8.23 -9.37
N GLU A 649 -13.31 -7.93 -8.07
CA GLU A 649 -14.04 -6.83 -7.43
C GLU A 649 -13.49 -5.46 -7.82
N ASN A 650 -12.25 -5.38 -8.31
CA ASN A 650 -11.60 -4.18 -8.84
C ASN A 650 -11.94 -3.90 -10.33
N ASN A 651 -12.82 -4.71 -10.93
CA ASN A 651 -13.33 -4.52 -12.30
C ASN A 651 -14.56 -3.61 -12.40
N GLN A 652 -14.88 -2.92 -11.31
CA GLN A 652 -15.96 -1.94 -11.27
C GLN A 652 -15.44 -0.62 -10.71
N GLN A 653 -15.91 0.48 -11.28
CA GLN A 653 -15.60 1.82 -10.79
C GLN A 653 -16.76 2.74 -11.12
N SER A 654 -17.10 3.67 -10.22
CA SER A 654 -18.27 4.55 -10.41
C SER A 654 -17.85 6.00 -10.45
N PHE A 655 -18.54 6.81 -11.26
CA PHE A 655 -18.35 8.26 -11.28
C PHE A 655 -19.69 8.98 -11.45
N SER A 656 -19.72 10.25 -11.05
CA SER A 656 -20.92 11.07 -11.11
C SER A 656 -20.62 12.42 -11.76
N ILE A 657 -21.59 12.95 -12.50
CA ILE A 657 -21.50 14.25 -13.18
C ILE A 657 -22.82 14.98 -13.00
N ASP A 658 -22.75 16.28 -12.75
CA ASP A 658 -23.93 17.14 -12.72
C ASP A 658 -24.28 17.64 -14.13
N ALA A 659 -25.46 17.26 -14.63
CA ALA A 659 -25.98 17.76 -15.89
C ALA A 659 -26.77 19.07 -15.69
N SER A 660 -26.21 20.19 -16.13
CA SER A 660 -26.88 21.49 -16.10
C SER A 660 -27.90 21.61 -17.23
N LEU A 661 -29.12 22.03 -16.89
CA LEU A 661 -30.22 22.28 -17.82
C LEU A 661 -30.15 23.66 -18.50
N ARG A 662 -29.22 24.53 -18.07
CA ARG A 662 -28.99 25.85 -18.67
C ARG A 662 -27.51 26.20 -18.72
N LYS A 663 -27.09 26.98 -19.72
CA LYS A 663 -25.76 27.58 -19.77
C LYS A 663 -25.69 28.81 -18.84
N ASN A 664 -24.50 29.08 -18.30
CA ASN A 664 -24.22 30.29 -17.54
C ASN A 664 -24.34 31.50 -18.46
N GLN A 665 -25.13 32.49 -18.06
CA GLN A 665 -25.44 33.65 -18.91
C GLN A 665 -24.53 34.83 -18.57
N LEU A 666 -23.65 35.20 -19.51
CA LEU A 666 -22.70 36.30 -19.38
C LEU A 666 -23.08 37.48 -20.26
N LEU A 667 -23.23 38.67 -19.66
CA LEU A 667 -23.44 39.92 -20.37
C LEU A 667 -22.17 40.77 -20.34
N ILE A 668 -21.54 40.99 -21.50
CA ILE A 668 -20.38 41.88 -21.64
C ILE A 668 -20.85 43.20 -22.21
N LEU A 669 -20.64 44.29 -21.48
CA LEU A 669 -21.05 45.64 -21.87
C LEU A 669 -19.80 46.49 -22.08
N ASP A 670 -19.69 47.15 -23.24
CA ASP A 670 -18.64 48.15 -23.44
C ASP A 670 -19.06 49.19 -24.48
N SER A 671 -18.69 50.46 -24.31
CA SER A 671 -19.01 51.48 -25.30
C SER A 671 -18.25 51.30 -26.60
N ARG A 672 -17.18 50.50 -26.61
CA ARG A 672 -16.46 50.12 -27.81
C ARG A 672 -15.80 48.73 -27.69
N PRO A 673 -15.55 48.04 -28.81
CA PRO A 673 -14.70 46.85 -28.80
C PRO A 673 -13.27 47.19 -28.33
N ARG A 674 -12.75 46.43 -27.37
CA ARG A 674 -11.35 46.49 -26.88
C ARG A 674 -10.67 45.14 -27.09
N TRP A 675 -9.34 45.11 -27.04
CA TRP A 675 -8.61 43.84 -27.12
C TRP A 675 -9.05 42.88 -26.03
N GLU A 676 -9.12 43.35 -24.78
CA GLU A 676 -9.55 42.54 -23.65
C GLU A 676 -10.94 41.93 -23.87
N THR A 677 -11.93 42.76 -24.17
CA THR A 677 -13.31 42.31 -24.33
C THR A 677 -13.51 41.41 -25.57
N ARG A 678 -12.70 41.58 -26.62
CA ARG A 678 -12.64 40.65 -27.76
C ARG A 678 -12.13 39.28 -27.33
N TYR A 679 -11.03 39.21 -26.59
CA TYR A 679 -10.47 37.93 -26.12
C TYR A 679 -11.38 37.25 -25.12
N LEU A 680 -12.06 38.03 -24.26
CA LEU A 680 -13.06 37.54 -23.33
C LEU A 680 -14.26 36.92 -24.06
N ASN A 681 -14.83 37.63 -25.05
CA ASN A 681 -15.92 37.10 -25.87
C ASN A 681 -15.51 35.80 -26.57
N ASN A 682 -14.34 35.78 -27.23
CA ASN A 682 -13.86 34.58 -27.92
C ASN A 682 -13.61 33.40 -26.98
N LEU A 683 -13.20 33.65 -25.73
CA LEU A 683 -12.97 32.61 -24.74
C LEU A 683 -14.30 31.93 -24.36
N PHE A 684 -15.29 32.73 -23.97
CA PHE A 684 -16.55 32.20 -23.44
C PHE A 684 -17.55 31.79 -24.53
N ASP A 685 -17.45 32.33 -25.75
CA ASP A 685 -18.23 31.86 -26.91
C ASP A 685 -17.84 30.43 -27.32
N ARG A 686 -16.60 30.01 -27.04
CA ARG A 686 -16.10 28.65 -27.27
C ARG A 686 -16.37 27.69 -26.11
N ASP A 687 -16.61 28.21 -24.91
CA ASP A 687 -16.86 27.39 -23.73
C ASP A 687 -18.33 26.97 -23.70
N GLU A 688 -18.58 25.69 -23.88
CA GLU A 688 -19.95 25.15 -24.02
C GLU A 688 -20.81 25.41 -22.76
N ARG A 689 -20.20 25.68 -21.60
CA ARG A 689 -20.90 25.99 -20.35
C ARG A 689 -21.49 27.40 -20.31
N TRP A 690 -21.05 28.30 -21.20
CA TRP A 690 -21.44 29.70 -21.20
C TRP A 690 -22.29 30.06 -22.41
N GLN A 691 -23.19 31.01 -22.21
CA GLN A 691 -23.87 31.74 -23.26
C GLN A 691 -23.54 33.22 -23.08
N VAL A 692 -22.90 33.80 -24.09
CA VAL A 692 -22.38 35.17 -24.01
C VAL A 692 -23.23 36.11 -24.87
N SER A 693 -23.63 37.24 -24.30
CA SER A 693 -24.20 38.37 -25.04
C SER A 693 -23.26 39.57 -24.90
N CYS A 694 -22.80 40.11 -26.02
CA CYS A 694 -21.88 41.25 -26.06
C CYS A 694 -22.56 42.50 -26.61
N VAL A 695 -22.75 43.52 -25.78
CA VAL A 695 -23.36 44.78 -26.18
C VAL A 695 -22.29 45.85 -26.38
N TRP A 696 -22.17 46.33 -27.61
CA TRP A 696 -21.23 47.38 -27.97
C TRP A 696 -21.94 48.72 -28.20
N GLY A 697 -21.39 49.81 -27.67
CA GLY A 697 -21.79 51.16 -28.04
C GLY A 697 -21.61 51.42 -29.54
N LYS A 698 -22.55 52.13 -30.18
CA LYS A 698 -22.49 52.48 -31.61
C LYS A 698 -21.69 53.78 -31.79
N PRO A 699 -20.49 53.77 -32.40
CA PRO A 699 -19.66 54.97 -32.53
C PRO A 699 -20.21 56.04 -33.48
N SER A 700 -21.13 55.67 -34.38
CA SER A 700 -21.64 56.52 -35.47
C SER A 700 -23.00 57.20 -35.20
N SER A 701 -23.69 56.90 -34.09
CA SER A 701 -24.95 57.57 -33.76
C SER A 701 -24.68 58.89 -33.03
N LYS A 702 -25.42 59.96 -33.39
CA LYS A 702 -25.36 61.26 -32.69
C LYS A 702 -25.73 61.14 -31.21
N ASP A 703 -26.56 60.14 -30.89
CA ASP A 703 -26.83 59.70 -29.54
C ASP A 703 -25.86 58.55 -29.22
N LEU A 704 -24.88 58.80 -28.35
CA LEU A 704 -23.97 57.80 -27.76
C LEU A 704 -24.79 56.85 -26.87
N LYS A 705 -25.63 56.00 -27.47
CA LYS A 705 -26.50 55.07 -26.75
C LYS A 705 -26.19 53.65 -27.21
N MET A 706 -26.07 52.75 -26.25
CA MET A 706 -26.06 51.31 -26.51
C MET A 706 -27.34 50.87 -27.26
N PRO A 707 -27.27 49.84 -28.10
CA PRO A 707 -28.49 49.24 -28.66
C PRO A 707 -29.34 48.63 -27.54
N ARG A 708 -30.68 48.78 -27.64
CA ARG A 708 -31.63 48.24 -26.67
C ARG A 708 -32.58 47.29 -27.37
N GLY A 709 -32.82 46.15 -26.74
CA GLY A 709 -33.69 45.09 -27.21
C GLY A 709 -33.39 43.81 -26.44
N ASP A 710 -34.12 42.75 -26.79
CA ASP A 710 -34.05 41.46 -26.08
C ASP A 710 -33.29 40.41 -26.91
N GLU A 711 -32.69 40.81 -28.04
CA GLU A 711 -31.83 39.97 -28.88
C GLU A 711 -30.35 40.06 -28.44
N SER A 712 -29.55 39.07 -28.84
CA SER A 712 -28.11 39.08 -28.58
C SER A 712 -27.44 40.28 -29.24
N GLY A 713 -26.58 40.97 -28.49
CA GLY A 713 -25.94 42.20 -28.96
C GLY A 713 -26.64 43.49 -28.52
N GLU A 714 -27.77 43.40 -27.83
CA GLU A 714 -28.54 44.53 -27.32
C GLU A 714 -28.69 44.48 -25.79
N PHE A 715 -28.79 45.65 -25.15
CA PHE A 715 -29.04 45.73 -23.71
C PHE A 715 -30.54 45.53 -23.42
N PRO A 716 -30.91 44.66 -22.45
CA PRO A 716 -32.29 44.32 -22.16
C PRO A 716 -33.21 45.52 -21.93
N THR A 717 -34.44 45.45 -22.46
CA THR A 717 -35.42 46.54 -22.32
C THR A 717 -36.24 46.49 -21.04
N SER A 718 -36.12 45.41 -20.26
CA SER A 718 -36.80 45.23 -18.99
C SER A 718 -35.90 44.56 -17.95
N ILE A 719 -36.17 44.83 -16.67
CA ILE A 719 -35.48 44.16 -15.56
C ILE A 719 -35.63 42.63 -15.63
N LYS A 720 -36.81 42.12 -16.00
CA LYS A 720 -37.07 40.67 -16.07
C LYS A 720 -36.12 39.96 -17.04
N GLU A 721 -35.80 40.58 -18.16
CA GLU A 721 -34.84 40.06 -19.13
C GLU A 721 -33.39 40.18 -18.61
N LEU A 722 -33.03 41.28 -17.94
CA LEU A 722 -31.72 41.42 -17.29
C LEU A 722 -31.48 40.36 -16.20
N LEU A 723 -32.52 39.97 -15.46
CA LEU A 723 -32.45 38.95 -14.41
C LEU A 723 -32.24 37.52 -14.92
N LYS A 724 -32.28 37.29 -16.25
CA LYS A 724 -31.91 36.00 -16.85
C LYS A 724 -30.39 35.80 -16.89
N PHE A 725 -29.61 36.88 -16.83
CA PHE A 725 -28.15 36.80 -16.77
C PHE A 725 -27.67 36.34 -15.39
N ASP A 726 -26.46 35.80 -15.30
CA ASP A 726 -25.83 35.41 -14.03
C ASP A 726 -24.65 36.34 -13.69
N LEU A 727 -24.01 36.93 -14.70
CA LEU A 727 -22.82 37.76 -14.56
C LEU A 727 -22.80 38.92 -15.57
N ILE A 728 -22.42 40.12 -15.11
CA ILE A 728 -22.20 41.29 -15.96
C ILE A 728 -20.73 41.69 -15.92
N VAL A 729 -20.08 41.79 -17.08
CA VAL A 729 -18.78 42.47 -17.22
C VAL A 729 -19.05 43.87 -17.76
N PHE A 730 -18.88 44.87 -16.90
CA PHE A 730 -19.17 46.27 -17.17
C PHE A 730 -17.89 47.02 -17.55
N GLY A 731 -17.70 47.26 -18.83
CA GLY A 731 -16.51 47.90 -19.42
C GLY A 731 -16.47 49.44 -19.30
N GLU A 732 -15.74 50.09 -20.21
CA GLU A 732 -15.55 51.55 -20.21
C GLU A 732 -16.76 52.30 -20.76
N ILE A 733 -17.80 52.44 -19.93
CA ILE A 733 -19.06 53.07 -20.32
C ILE A 733 -19.23 54.43 -19.68
N SER A 734 -19.76 55.41 -20.41
CA SER A 734 -20.04 56.73 -19.84
C SER A 734 -21.40 56.74 -19.13
N PRO A 735 -21.58 57.47 -18.00
CA PRO A 735 -22.84 57.46 -17.26
C PRO A 735 -24.05 57.95 -18.05
N GLU A 736 -23.85 58.73 -19.12
CA GLU A 736 -24.90 59.23 -20.00
C GLU A 736 -25.49 58.16 -20.94
N GLU A 737 -24.81 57.02 -21.11
CA GLU A 737 -25.26 55.96 -22.01
C GLU A 737 -26.40 55.14 -21.40
N PHE A 738 -26.57 55.19 -20.07
CA PHE A 738 -27.64 54.54 -19.33
C PHE A 738 -28.51 55.56 -18.57
N SER A 739 -29.82 55.38 -18.66
CA SER A 739 -30.77 56.08 -17.80
C SER A 739 -30.60 55.71 -16.32
N THR A 740 -31.09 56.57 -15.43
CA THR A 740 -31.09 56.29 -13.98
C THR A 740 -31.88 55.03 -13.63
N GLU A 741 -32.91 54.71 -14.40
CA GLU A 741 -33.71 53.50 -14.25
C GLU A 741 -32.92 52.24 -14.60
N GLU A 742 -32.28 52.19 -15.78
CA GLU A 742 -31.40 51.07 -16.18
C GLU A 742 -30.24 50.87 -15.19
N GLN A 743 -29.68 51.97 -14.68
CA GLN A 743 -28.66 51.93 -13.62
C GLN A 743 -29.21 51.30 -12.32
N THR A 744 -30.48 51.51 -12.01
CA THR A 744 -31.15 50.89 -10.86
C THR A 744 -31.40 49.41 -11.12
N TRP A 745 -31.77 49.01 -12.34
CA TRP A 745 -31.90 47.59 -12.70
C TRP A 745 -30.58 46.81 -12.49
N ILE A 746 -29.43 47.41 -12.83
CA ILE A 746 -28.11 46.79 -12.58
C ILE A 746 -27.86 46.66 -11.07
N VAL A 747 -28.25 47.65 -10.27
CA VAL A 747 -28.15 47.56 -8.80
C VAL A 747 -29.04 46.45 -8.27
N ASP A 748 -30.28 46.34 -8.75
CA ASP A 748 -31.22 45.30 -8.30
C ASP A 748 -30.78 43.91 -8.75
N PHE A 749 -30.24 43.77 -9.97
CA PHE A 749 -29.64 42.54 -10.47
C PHE A 749 -28.56 42.00 -9.50
N VAL A 750 -27.66 42.87 -9.04
CA VAL A 750 -26.61 42.46 -8.11
C VAL A 750 -27.15 42.26 -6.71
N THR A 751 -27.88 43.25 -6.18
CA THR A 751 -28.26 43.26 -4.76
C THR A 751 -29.38 42.28 -4.43
N GLN A 752 -30.37 42.12 -5.31
CA GLN A 752 -31.56 41.32 -5.07
C GLN A 752 -31.44 39.90 -5.63
N ARG A 753 -31.00 39.76 -6.90
CA ARG A 753 -30.87 38.46 -7.58
C ARG A 753 -29.55 37.76 -7.29
N ALA A 754 -28.61 38.43 -6.62
CA ALA A 754 -27.25 37.96 -6.35
C ALA A 754 -26.38 37.79 -7.61
N GLY A 755 -26.71 38.52 -8.68
CA GLY A 755 -25.91 38.54 -9.89
C GLY A 755 -24.50 39.06 -9.63
N GLY A 756 -23.51 38.47 -10.31
CA GLY A 756 -22.13 38.95 -10.24
C GLY A 756 -21.92 40.18 -11.13
N ILE A 757 -21.06 41.12 -10.71
CA ILE A 757 -20.61 42.20 -11.60
C ILE A 757 -19.10 42.43 -11.50
N LEU A 758 -18.44 42.57 -12.65
CA LEU A 758 -17.04 42.98 -12.76
C LEU A 758 -16.94 44.29 -13.55
N PHE A 759 -16.45 45.34 -12.91
CA PHE A 759 -16.11 46.59 -13.56
C PHE A 759 -14.72 46.52 -14.19
N LEU A 760 -14.62 46.54 -15.52
CA LEU A 760 -13.37 46.45 -16.27
C LEU A 760 -12.96 47.83 -16.80
N ASP A 761 -12.06 48.49 -16.08
CA ASP A 761 -11.57 49.82 -16.45
C ASP A 761 -10.69 49.77 -17.70
N GLY A 762 -10.51 50.92 -18.35
CA GLY A 762 -9.74 51.01 -19.59
C GLY A 762 -8.98 52.32 -19.70
N PRO A 763 -8.20 52.51 -20.77
CA PRO A 763 -7.30 53.65 -20.89
C PRO A 763 -8.01 55.01 -21.00
N ARG A 764 -9.33 55.06 -21.28
CA ARG A 764 -10.11 56.31 -21.31
C ARG A 764 -10.65 56.73 -19.94
N GLN A 765 -10.51 55.86 -18.94
CA GLN A 765 -10.90 56.07 -17.55
C GLN A 765 -12.36 56.52 -17.41
N LYS A 766 -13.31 55.90 -18.13
CA LYS A 766 -14.73 56.31 -18.08
C LYS A 766 -15.44 55.97 -16.78
N LEU A 767 -15.05 54.89 -16.10
CA LEU A 767 -15.70 54.43 -14.88
C LEU A 767 -15.60 55.44 -13.72
N ARG A 768 -14.54 56.26 -13.66
CA ARG A 768 -14.42 57.29 -12.62
C ARG A 768 -15.48 58.39 -12.69
N LEU A 769 -16.20 58.51 -13.81
CA LEU A 769 -17.28 59.49 -13.98
C LEU A 769 -18.52 59.14 -13.14
N PHE A 770 -18.66 57.89 -12.70
CA PHE A 770 -19.76 57.47 -11.83
C PHE A 770 -19.62 57.97 -10.38
N GLN A 771 -18.54 58.64 -9.96
CA GLN A 771 -18.29 58.99 -8.55
C GLN A 771 -19.42 59.71 -7.78
N ASN A 772 -20.35 60.39 -8.46
CA ASN A 772 -21.48 61.05 -7.80
C ASN A 772 -22.59 60.04 -7.44
N LYS A 773 -22.58 59.60 -6.18
CA LYS A 773 -23.55 58.65 -5.61
C LYS A 773 -25.01 59.08 -5.69
N GLU A 774 -25.30 60.39 -5.67
CA GLU A 774 -26.68 60.91 -5.74
C GLU A 774 -27.22 60.90 -7.18
N ARG A 775 -26.33 61.02 -8.17
CA ARG A 775 -26.68 61.06 -9.58
C ARG A 775 -26.68 59.67 -10.24
N HIS A 776 -25.84 58.76 -9.74
CA HIS A 776 -25.55 57.48 -10.37
C HIS A 776 -25.73 56.30 -9.39
N PRO A 777 -26.83 55.52 -9.49
CA PRO A 777 -27.07 54.36 -8.63
C PRO A 777 -25.96 53.30 -8.67
N VAL A 778 -25.41 53.01 -9.86
CA VAL A 778 -24.37 51.97 -10.08
C VAL A 778 -23.12 52.18 -9.23
N THR A 779 -22.82 53.42 -8.84
CA THR A 779 -21.70 53.79 -7.95
C THR A 779 -21.67 53.00 -6.64
N LYS A 780 -22.85 52.58 -6.14
CA LYS A 780 -22.95 51.77 -4.92
C LYS A 780 -22.23 50.42 -5.07
N LEU A 781 -22.14 49.89 -6.28
CA LEU A 781 -21.53 48.60 -6.58
C LEU A 781 -20.00 48.69 -6.74
N ILE A 782 -19.44 49.85 -7.08
CA ILE A 782 -18.00 50.00 -7.32
C ILE A 782 -17.24 49.91 -5.98
N PRO A 783 -16.24 49.01 -5.83
CA PRO A 783 -15.48 48.80 -4.59
C PRO A 783 -14.30 49.77 -4.39
N VAL A 784 -14.02 50.62 -5.37
CA VAL A 784 -12.88 51.55 -5.32
C VAL A 784 -13.33 53.01 -5.46
N THR A 785 -12.44 53.90 -5.07
CA THR A 785 -12.48 55.32 -5.45
C THR A 785 -11.19 55.67 -6.20
N TRP A 786 -11.15 56.81 -6.88
CA TRP A 786 -9.98 57.23 -7.67
C TRP A 786 -9.28 58.41 -7.01
N ARG A 787 -7.94 58.43 -7.07
CA ARG A 787 -7.12 59.50 -6.48
C ARG A 787 -7.47 60.87 -7.07
N LYS A 788 -7.70 61.85 -6.20
CA LYS A 788 -8.02 63.24 -6.56
C LYS A 788 -6.74 64.03 -6.82
N GLY A 789 -6.02 63.70 -7.89
CA GLY A 789 -4.77 64.35 -8.29
C GLY A 789 -3.78 63.38 -8.95
N GLY A 790 -2.84 63.90 -9.75
CA GLY A 790 -1.87 63.10 -10.51
C GLY A 790 -2.36 62.67 -11.90
N PRO A 791 -1.54 61.90 -12.65
CA PRO A 791 -1.90 61.46 -14.00
C PRO A 791 -3.08 60.48 -13.95
N PRO A 792 -3.96 60.46 -14.98
CA PRO A 792 -5.11 59.55 -15.01
C PRO A 792 -4.73 58.07 -15.12
N ARG A 793 -3.47 57.79 -15.46
CA ARG A 793 -2.88 56.45 -15.61
C ARG A 793 -1.47 56.48 -15.03
N VAL A 794 -1.07 55.39 -14.39
CA VAL A 794 0.28 55.19 -13.86
C VAL A 794 0.93 53.98 -14.52
N SER A 795 2.26 53.91 -14.53
CA SER A 795 3.00 52.76 -15.09
C SER A 795 3.46 51.82 -13.98
N PRO A 796 2.94 50.58 -13.93
CA PRO A 796 3.34 49.57 -12.95
C PRO A 796 4.78 49.07 -13.11
N THR A 797 5.40 48.68 -12.00
CA THR A 797 6.75 48.08 -11.97
C THR A 797 6.79 46.62 -11.53
N ALA A 798 5.80 46.16 -10.77
CA ALA A 798 5.65 44.76 -10.36
C ALA A 798 4.23 44.51 -9.83
N TYR A 799 3.72 43.27 -9.97
CA TYR A 799 2.53 42.81 -9.27
C TYR A 799 2.82 42.57 -7.79
N ILE A 800 1.84 42.88 -6.93
CA ILE A 800 1.87 42.63 -5.50
C ILE A 800 0.60 41.86 -5.13
N ARG A 801 0.78 40.68 -4.55
CA ARG A 801 -0.30 39.82 -4.07
C ARG A 801 -0.36 39.86 -2.53
N PRO A 802 -1.55 39.68 -1.92
CA PRO A 802 -1.69 39.62 -0.47
C PRO A 802 -0.97 38.40 0.13
N GLU A 803 -0.84 38.41 1.47
CA GLU A 803 -0.35 37.26 2.25
C GLU A 803 -1.19 36.01 1.96
N GLU A 804 -0.58 34.84 2.10
CA GLU A 804 -1.11 33.55 1.65
C GLU A 804 -2.55 33.28 2.10
N GLN A 805 -2.86 33.56 3.37
CA GLN A 805 -4.19 33.37 3.96
C GLN A 805 -5.29 34.23 3.31
N ASN A 806 -4.90 35.33 2.66
CA ASN A 806 -5.79 36.29 2.00
C ASN A 806 -5.68 36.22 0.47
N ARG A 807 -4.98 35.21 -0.08
CA ARG A 807 -4.89 35.02 -1.53
C ARG A 807 -6.18 34.40 -2.05
N LEU A 808 -6.70 34.96 -3.14
CA LEU A 808 -7.76 34.29 -3.89
C LEU A 808 -7.21 33.04 -4.56
N SER A 809 -7.91 31.93 -4.36
CA SER A 809 -7.67 30.70 -5.13
C SER A 809 -7.80 30.93 -6.64
N ALA A 810 -8.60 31.92 -7.05
CA ALA A 810 -8.74 32.33 -8.45
C ALA A 810 -7.50 33.03 -9.06
N LEU A 811 -6.47 33.29 -8.25
CA LEU A 811 -5.18 33.84 -8.66
C LEU A 811 -4.04 32.80 -8.59
N THR A 812 -4.38 31.53 -8.37
CA THR A 812 -3.45 30.40 -8.38
C THR A 812 -3.35 29.85 -9.80
N MET A 813 -2.29 30.27 -10.50
CA MET A 813 -2.02 29.91 -11.90
C MET A 813 -1.34 28.55 -12.04
N ASP A 814 -0.70 28.04 -10.99
CA ASP A 814 -0.13 26.70 -10.91
C ASP A 814 -0.39 26.11 -9.51
N PRO A 815 -0.77 24.83 -9.37
CA PRO A 815 -0.99 24.22 -8.06
C PRO A 815 0.28 24.10 -7.21
N ILE A 816 1.47 24.07 -7.84
CA ILE A 816 2.76 24.06 -7.14
C ILE A 816 3.13 25.50 -6.80
N GLU A 817 3.35 25.78 -5.52
CA GLU A 817 3.54 27.15 -5.02
C GLU A 817 4.73 27.86 -5.67
N GLU A 818 5.89 27.21 -5.75
CA GLU A 818 7.10 27.80 -6.32
C GLU A 818 6.91 28.15 -7.80
N ARG A 819 6.23 27.28 -8.55
CA ARG A 819 5.90 27.51 -9.97
C ARG A 819 4.90 28.64 -10.10
N ASN A 820 3.90 28.72 -9.21
CA ASN A 820 2.93 29.80 -9.21
C ASN A 820 3.60 31.16 -9.00
N GLU A 821 4.54 31.26 -8.04
CA GLU A 821 5.34 32.49 -7.84
C GLU A 821 6.18 32.82 -9.09
N GLU A 822 6.82 31.82 -9.70
CA GLU A 822 7.59 32.01 -10.93
C GLU A 822 6.71 32.54 -12.08
N VAL A 823 5.51 32.00 -12.25
CA VAL A 823 4.54 32.48 -13.25
C VAL A 823 4.21 33.95 -13.00
N TRP A 824 3.84 34.34 -11.77
CA TRP A 824 3.51 35.73 -11.45
C TRP A 824 4.66 36.71 -11.67
N ASN A 825 5.90 36.28 -11.46
CA ASN A 825 7.09 37.09 -11.73
C ASN A 825 7.38 37.28 -13.23
N HIS A 826 6.98 36.33 -14.08
CA HIS A 826 7.18 36.38 -15.53
C HIS A 826 5.97 36.90 -16.31
N LEU A 827 4.79 37.04 -15.67
CA LEU A 827 3.60 37.58 -16.32
C LEU A 827 3.85 39.01 -16.84
N PRO A 828 3.48 39.32 -18.10
CA PRO A 828 3.61 40.67 -18.63
C PRO A 828 2.90 41.70 -17.75
N LEU A 829 3.62 42.74 -17.35
CA LEU A 829 3.07 43.88 -16.63
C LEU A 829 2.19 44.72 -17.57
N PRO A 830 1.07 45.29 -17.07
CA PRO A 830 0.24 46.14 -17.89
C PRO A 830 0.97 47.47 -18.12
N ALA A 831 0.84 48.05 -19.31
CA ALA A 831 1.48 49.31 -19.65
C ALA A 831 0.94 50.48 -18.81
N TRP A 832 -0.25 50.31 -18.24
CA TRP A 832 -0.92 51.30 -17.42
C TRP A 832 -1.78 50.64 -16.32
N ALA A 833 -2.01 51.37 -15.23
CA ALA A 833 -3.00 51.04 -14.20
C ALA A 833 -3.81 52.27 -13.81
N SER A 834 -5.05 52.06 -13.37
CA SER A 834 -5.93 53.11 -12.84
C SER A 834 -5.51 53.49 -11.41
N PRO A 835 -5.24 54.78 -11.12
CA PRO A 835 -4.86 55.23 -9.79
C PRO A 835 -6.07 55.22 -8.84
N SER A 836 -6.37 54.04 -8.30
CA SER A 836 -7.50 53.77 -7.43
C SER A 836 -7.08 53.52 -5.97
N GLU A 837 -8.05 53.60 -5.06
CA GLU A 837 -7.94 53.28 -3.64
C GLU A 837 -9.16 52.44 -3.24
N SER A 838 -8.99 51.44 -2.38
CA SER A 838 -10.09 50.60 -1.90
C SER A 838 -11.03 51.39 -1.00
N LEU A 839 -12.34 51.15 -1.15
CA LEU A 839 -13.33 51.68 -0.21
C LEU A 839 -13.39 50.83 1.07
N PRO A 840 -13.81 51.39 2.21
CA PRO A 840 -14.09 50.61 3.41
C PRO A 840 -15.06 49.45 3.12
N GLY A 841 -14.75 48.26 3.64
CA GLY A 841 -15.51 47.03 3.38
C GLY A 841 -15.21 46.36 2.04
N SER A 842 -14.18 46.81 1.32
CA SER A 842 -13.68 46.16 0.10
C SER A 842 -12.33 45.51 0.35
N GLU A 843 -12.12 44.34 -0.23
CA GLU A 843 -10.90 43.56 -0.14
C GLU A 843 -10.06 43.74 -1.41
N VAL A 844 -8.73 43.76 -1.27
CA VAL A 844 -7.79 43.94 -2.38
C VAL A 844 -7.06 42.63 -2.65
N PHE A 845 -7.26 42.10 -3.84
CA PHE A 845 -6.77 40.77 -4.23
C PHE A 845 -5.52 40.82 -5.12
N LEU A 846 -5.34 41.91 -5.85
CA LEU A 846 -4.15 42.17 -6.65
C LEU A 846 -3.85 43.65 -6.60
N SER A 847 -2.58 44.00 -6.39
CA SER A 847 -2.08 45.37 -6.47
C SER A 847 -0.88 45.43 -7.42
N VAL A 848 -0.50 46.65 -7.79
CA VAL A 848 0.79 46.93 -8.44
C VAL A 848 1.61 47.89 -7.60
N SER A 849 2.91 47.69 -7.63
CA SER A 849 3.87 48.70 -7.20
C SER A 849 4.08 49.72 -8.32
N ILE A 850 4.19 50.99 -7.90
CA ILE A 850 4.64 52.09 -8.75
C ILE A 850 5.82 52.78 -8.08
N ASP A 851 6.78 53.22 -8.88
CA ASP A 851 7.88 54.06 -8.41
C ASP A 851 7.37 55.49 -8.18
N GLY A 852 7.50 55.96 -6.95
CA GLY A 852 7.21 57.31 -6.52
C GLY A 852 8.43 57.99 -5.89
N VAL A 853 8.35 59.31 -5.73
CA VAL A 853 9.35 60.10 -5.00
C VAL A 853 8.65 60.80 -3.85
N GLU A 854 8.91 60.36 -2.62
CA GLU A 854 8.49 61.05 -1.39
C GLU A 854 9.74 61.55 -0.67
N ASN A 855 9.77 62.83 -0.27
CA ASN A 855 10.88 63.44 0.47
C ASN A 855 12.29 63.18 -0.13
N ASN A 856 12.43 63.27 -1.47
CA ASN A 856 13.68 62.99 -2.20
C ASN A 856 14.23 61.56 -2.02
N GLN A 857 13.40 60.60 -1.59
CA GLN A 857 13.72 59.18 -1.55
C GLN A 857 12.74 58.40 -2.44
N SER A 858 13.21 57.32 -3.06
CA SER A 858 12.36 56.41 -3.83
C SER A 858 11.38 55.72 -2.88
N SER A 859 10.09 56.02 -3.04
CA SER A 859 8.99 55.39 -2.29
C SER A 859 8.18 54.54 -3.26
N LYS A 860 7.94 53.28 -2.90
CA LYS A 860 7.05 52.42 -3.69
C LYS A 860 5.63 52.57 -3.15
N SER A 861 4.73 53.15 -3.96
CA SER A 861 3.31 53.18 -3.64
C SER A 861 2.63 51.96 -4.23
N HIS A 862 1.66 51.38 -3.51
CA HIS A 862 0.82 50.30 -4.02
C HIS A 862 -0.51 50.86 -4.52
N ILE A 863 -1.01 50.33 -5.64
CA ILE A 863 -2.30 50.68 -6.22
C ILE A 863 -3.10 49.39 -6.46
N PRO A 864 -4.34 49.28 -5.96
CA PRO A 864 -5.21 48.14 -6.23
C PRO A 864 -5.48 47.99 -7.74
N LEU A 865 -5.22 46.79 -8.26
CA LEU A 865 -5.64 46.37 -9.60
C LEU A 865 -6.92 45.54 -9.58
N LEU A 866 -7.10 44.69 -8.57
CA LEU A 866 -8.29 43.87 -8.40
C LEU A 866 -8.78 44.03 -6.98
N ALA A 867 -10.00 44.58 -6.84
CA ALA A 867 -10.65 44.75 -5.56
C ALA A 867 -12.10 44.28 -5.65
N GLY A 868 -12.63 43.68 -4.59
CA GLY A 868 -14.01 43.21 -4.56
C GLY A 868 -14.69 43.46 -3.24
N LYS A 869 -16.03 43.47 -3.27
CA LYS A 869 -16.89 43.55 -2.10
C LYS A 869 -18.21 42.85 -2.37
N LEU A 870 -18.95 42.56 -1.30
CA LEU A 870 -20.36 42.18 -1.40
C LEU A 870 -21.24 43.42 -1.47
N ALA A 871 -22.28 43.36 -2.30
CA ALA A 871 -23.34 44.37 -2.35
C ALA A 871 -24.70 43.67 -2.41
N GLY A 872 -25.45 43.70 -1.30
CA GLY A 872 -26.59 42.78 -1.14
C GLY A 872 -26.10 41.34 -1.26
N ALA A 873 -26.83 40.49 -1.98
CA ALA A 873 -26.38 39.10 -2.20
C ALA A 873 -25.34 38.91 -3.30
N GLY A 874 -25.08 39.92 -4.14
CA GLY A 874 -24.18 39.81 -5.27
C GLY A 874 -22.74 40.22 -4.95
N LYS A 875 -21.79 39.73 -5.76
CA LYS A 875 -20.37 40.09 -5.67
C LYS A 875 -20.05 41.17 -6.69
N CYS A 876 -19.39 42.23 -6.24
CA CYS A 876 -18.92 43.33 -7.10
C CYS A 876 -17.41 43.38 -7.10
N PHE A 877 -16.80 43.27 -8.27
CA PHE A 877 -15.36 43.37 -8.45
C PHE A 877 -15.02 44.55 -9.36
N TYR A 878 -13.83 45.10 -9.19
CA TYR A 878 -13.25 46.12 -10.05
C TYR A 878 -11.86 45.71 -10.48
N MET A 879 -11.59 45.83 -11.78
CA MET A 879 -10.31 45.60 -12.40
C MET A 879 -9.79 46.89 -13.02
N GLY A 880 -8.67 47.40 -12.50
CA GLY A 880 -8.07 48.69 -12.82
C GLY A 880 -7.21 48.73 -14.09
N PHE A 881 -7.31 47.74 -14.97
CA PHE A 881 -6.56 47.62 -16.23
C PHE A 881 -7.26 46.65 -17.21
N ASP A 882 -6.90 46.67 -18.50
CA ASP A 882 -7.50 45.85 -19.57
C ASP A 882 -6.47 45.22 -20.51
N GLU A 883 -5.35 44.75 -19.94
CA GLU A 883 -4.24 44.19 -20.70
C GLU A 883 -3.90 42.73 -20.33
N THR A 884 -4.83 42.00 -19.70
CA THR A 884 -4.64 40.58 -19.40
C THR A 884 -4.51 39.73 -20.66
N TRP A 885 -5.05 40.16 -21.81
CA TRP A 885 -4.80 39.50 -23.09
C TRP A 885 -3.31 39.35 -23.45
N ARG A 886 -2.42 40.19 -22.88
CA ARG A 886 -0.96 40.09 -23.07
C ARG A 886 -0.36 38.89 -22.35
N TRP A 887 -1.04 38.31 -21.37
CA TRP A 887 -0.62 37.08 -20.67
C TRP A 887 -0.61 35.85 -21.59
N ARG A 888 -1.05 36.01 -22.84
CA ARG A 888 -0.99 35.00 -23.89
C ARG A 888 0.34 34.96 -24.64
N TYR A 889 1.22 35.92 -24.37
CA TYR A 889 2.53 36.02 -25.00
C TYR A 889 3.36 34.77 -24.66
N GLU A 890 3.89 34.10 -25.69
CA GLU A 890 4.70 32.85 -25.62
C GLU A 890 3.99 31.59 -25.06
N VAL A 891 2.83 31.72 -24.41
CA VAL A 891 2.10 30.59 -23.76
C VAL A 891 0.66 30.39 -24.25
N ALA A 892 0.24 31.11 -25.29
CA ALA A 892 -1.11 31.06 -25.86
C ALA A 892 -2.21 31.26 -24.79
N ASP A 893 -3.23 30.41 -24.69
CA ASP A 893 -4.38 30.67 -23.82
C ASP A 893 -4.19 30.22 -22.35
N LEU A 894 -3.08 29.56 -22.00
CA LEU A 894 -2.88 28.85 -20.73
C LEU A 894 -3.27 29.67 -19.48
N TYR A 895 -2.61 30.82 -19.25
CA TYR A 895 -2.85 31.63 -18.04
C TYR A 895 -4.04 32.57 -18.17
N HIS A 896 -4.26 33.14 -19.36
CA HIS A 896 -5.39 34.04 -19.61
C HIS A 896 -6.74 33.35 -19.43
N GLN A 897 -6.89 32.14 -19.99
CA GLN A 897 -8.10 31.34 -19.84
C GLN A 897 -8.31 30.90 -18.39
N ARG A 898 -7.24 30.44 -17.72
CA ARG A 898 -7.30 30.01 -16.32
C ARG A 898 -7.74 31.16 -15.41
N PHE A 899 -7.12 32.34 -15.55
CA PHE A 899 -7.49 33.53 -14.81
C PHE A 899 -8.98 33.91 -14.99
N TRP A 900 -9.43 34.06 -16.24
CA TRP A 900 -10.78 34.53 -16.51
C TRP A 900 -11.86 33.53 -16.10
N ASN A 901 -11.63 32.23 -16.32
CA ASN A 901 -12.56 31.20 -15.86
C ASN A 901 -12.67 31.19 -14.33
N GLN A 902 -11.55 31.26 -13.62
CA GLN A 902 -11.56 31.22 -12.16
C GLN A 902 -12.17 32.48 -11.56
N ILE A 903 -11.82 33.68 -12.07
CA ILE A 903 -12.31 34.93 -11.49
C ILE A 903 -13.81 35.12 -11.76
N LEU A 904 -14.30 34.82 -12.98
CA LEU A 904 -15.71 34.95 -13.29
C LEU A 904 -16.55 33.89 -12.58
N ALA A 905 -16.07 32.65 -12.46
CA ALA A 905 -16.74 31.62 -11.66
C ALA A 905 -16.80 31.98 -10.17
N MET A 906 -15.81 32.72 -9.67
CA MET A 906 -15.82 33.23 -8.29
C MET A 906 -16.82 34.38 -8.09
N ILE A 907 -16.88 35.32 -9.04
CA ILE A 907 -17.76 36.50 -8.99
C ILE A 907 -19.22 36.09 -9.20
N MET A 908 -19.47 35.16 -10.11
CA MET A 908 -20.79 34.59 -10.33
C MET A 908 -21.26 33.85 -9.08
N GLU A 909 -22.53 34.01 -8.73
CA GLU A 909 -23.13 33.11 -7.76
C GLU A 909 -23.27 31.72 -8.38
N ARG A 910 -22.82 30.68 -7.66
CA ARG A 910 -23.05 29.29 -8.08
C ARG A 910 -24.57 29.06 -8.18
N PRO A 911 -25.08 28.63 -9.35
CA PRO A 911 -26.51 28.43 -9.55
C PRO A 911 -27.04 27.41 -8.53
N PHE A 912 -28.25 27.64 -8.04
CA PHE A 912 -28.92 26.66 -7.18
C PHE A 912 -29.39 25.47 -8.00
N ALA A 913 -29.23 24.26 -7.48
CA ALA A 913 -29.69 23.03 -8.13
C ALA A 913 -31.23 23.03 -8.32
N LEU A 914 -31.95 23.57 -7.34
CA LEU A 914 -33.38 23.86 -7.41
C LEU A 914 -33.61 25.38 -7.26
N ASN A 915 -34.31 26.01 -8.20
CA ASN A 915 -34.61 27.44 -8.12
C ASN A 915 -36.06 27.73 -8.52
N GLN A 916 -36.88 28.00 -7.50
CA GLN A 916 -38.28 28.43 -7.62
C GLN A 916 -38.44 29.89 -7.20
N GLU A 917 -39.68 30.40 -7.24
CA GLU A 917 -39.99 31.80 -6.92
C GLU A 917 -39.64 32.15 -5.46
N GLN A 918 -40.10 31.35 -4.50
CA GLN A 918 -39.92 31.59 -3.06
C GLN A 918 -38.75 30.81 -2.43
N LEU A 919 -38.39 29.65 -2.99
CA LEU A 919 -37.35 28.77 -2.46
C LEU A 919 -36.27 28.48 -3.51
N SER A 920 -35.01 28.53 -3.09
CA SER A 920 -33.89 27.99 -3.87
C SER A 920 -33.00 27.15 -2.98
N MET A 921 -32.63 25.95 -3.43
CA MET A 921 -31.88 24.97 -2.66
C MET A 921 -30.73 24.40 -3.47
N ASP A 922 -29.63 24.13 -2.78
CA ASP A 922 -28.42 23.53 -3.33
C ASP A 922 -27.70 22.76 -2.23
N VAL A 923 -27.14 21.61 -2.60
CA VAL A 923 -26.38 20.70 -1.72
C VAL A 923 -24.92 20.56 -2.15
N GLY A 924 -24.44 21.44 -3.03
CA GLY A 924 -23.02 21.48 -3.41
C GLY A 924 -22.63 20.46 -4.48
N GLY A 925 -23.60 20.04 -5.28
CA GLY A 925 -23.51 18.98 -6.28
C GLY A 925 -24.48 17.85 -5.96
N GLY A 926 -24.80 16.98 -6.92
CA GLY A 926 -25.75 15.90 -6.65
C GLY A 926 -25.14 14.58 -6.18
N SER A 927 -23.81 14.53 -6.01
CA SER A 927 -23.07 13.35 -5.52
C SER A 927 -21.88 13.78 -4.66
N HIS A 928 -21.66 13.07 -3.55
CA HIS A 928 -20.64 13.40 -2.55
C HIS A 928 -19.81 12.18 -2.15
N ASP A 929 -18.56 12.41 -1.76
CA ASP A 929 -17.72 11.37 -1.15
C ASP A 929 -18.13 11.12 0.31
N PRO A 930 -18.03 9.89 0.81
CA PRO A 930 -18.32 9.58 2.20
C PRO A 930 -17.36 10.35 3.13
N GLY A 931 -17.87 10.77 4.29
CA GLY A 931 -17.11 11.48 5.31
C GLY A 931 -16.78 12.96 5.03
N LYS A 932 -16.99 13.47 3.81
CA LYS A 932 -16.82 14.90 3.51
C LYS A 932 -18.01 15.73 3.99
N ALA A 933 -17.76 16.99 4.34
CA ALA A 933 -18.81 17.95 4.67
C ALA A 933 -19.61 18.32 3.42
N ILE A 934 -20.91 18.07 3.43
CA ILE A 934 -21.82 18.43 2.35
C ILE A 934 -22.39 19.82 2.65
N PRO A 935 -22.10 20.85 1.83
CA PRO A 935 -22.57 22.20 2.08
C PRO A 935 -24.04 22.36 1.64
N LEU A 936 -24.88 22.81 2.56
CA LEU A 936 -26.28 23.13 2.30
C LEU A 936 -26.41 24.64 2.07
N ARG A 937 -27.07 25.04 0.98
CA ARG A 937 -27.35 26.44 0.64
C ARG A 937 -28.82 26.61 0.33
N VAL A 938 -29.44 27.58 0.98
CA VAL A 938 -30.86 27.86 0.82
C VAL A 938 -31.09 29.35 0.69
N ARG A 939 -31.85 29.78 -0.30
CA ARG A 939 -32.33 31.16 -0.38
C ARG A 939 -33.85 31.18 -0.24
N LEU A 940 -34.32 31.97 0.71
CA LEU A 940 -35.74 32.19 0.97
C LEU A 940 -36.15 33.58 0.50
N ARG A 941 -37.28 33.64 -0.19
CA ARG A 941 -37.91 34.88 -0.68
C ARG A 941 -39.39 34.86 -0.30
N ASN A 942 -39.94 36.03 -0.01
CA ASN A 942 -41.37 36.20 0.25
C ASN A 942 -42.19 36.10 -1.06
N SER A 943 -43.51 36.16 -0.94
CA SER A 943 -44.45 36.13 -2.08
C SER A 943 -44.31 37.31 -3.07
N GLU A 944 -43.59 38.38 -2.69
CA GLU A 944 -43.23 39.50 -3.57
C GLU A 944 -41.84 39.32 -4.23
N GLY A 945 -41.17 38.19 -3.98
CA GLY A 945 -39.84 37.87 -4.53
C GLY A 945 -38.67 38.58 -3.82
N LYS A 946 -38.91 39.27 -2.71
CA LYS A 946 -37.87 39.91 -1.89
C LYS A 946 -37.32 38.93 -0.85
N ALA A 947 -36.04 39.06 -0.54
CA ALA A 947 -35.42 38.23 0.49
C ALA A 947 -35.90 38.59 1.89
N ALA A 948 -35.79 37.64 2.82
CA ALA A 948 -35.97 37.90 4.24
C ALA A 948 -34.95 38.93 4.75
N GLU A 949 -35.40 39.87 5.59
CA GLU A 949 -34.54 40.87 6.24
C GLU A 949 -34.23 40.45 7.69
N PRO A 950 -33.05 40.81 8.25
CA PRO A 950 -32.73 40.53 9.65
C PRO A 950 -33.69 41.23 10.64
N PRO A 951 -34.05 40.60 11.78
CA PRO A 951 -33.58 39.30 12.26
C PRO A 951 -34.18 38.13 11.47
N TYR A 952 -33.34 37.16 11.11
CA TYR A 952 -33.77 36.00 10.33
C TYR A 952 -34.59 35.02 11.19
N PRO A 953 -35.62 34.36 10.61
CA PRO A 953 -36.35 33.29 11.29
C PRO A 953 -35.48 32.03 11.45
N ASP A 954 -35.90 31.14 12.34
CA ASP A 954 -35.30 29.82 12.47
C ASP A 954 -35.60 29.00 11.21
N VAL A 955 -34.53 28.53 10.55
CA VAL A 955 -34.61 27.74 9.33
C VAL A 955 -33.84 26.45 9.54
N ASP A 956 -34.51 25.32 9.37
CA ASP A 956 -33.91 23.99 9.49
C ASP A 956 -33.85 23.29 8.14
N GLY A 957 -32.69 22.74 7.82
CA GLY A 957 -32.49 21.81 6.72
C GLY A 957 -32.75 20.37 7.17
N LEU A 958 -33.63 19.65 6.49
CA LEU A 958 -33.94 18.26 6.80
C LEU A 958 -33.35 17.32 5.74
N ILE A 959 -32.68 16.28 6.22
CA ILE A 959 -32.13 15.21 5.38
C ILE A 959 -33.00 13.97 5.55
N TRP A 960 -33.53 13.47 4.45
CA TRP A 960 -34.43 12.33 4.36
C TRP A 960 -33.72 11.12 3.79
N LYS A 961 -34.00 9.95 4.34
CA LYS A 961 -33.69 8.64 3.77
C LYS A 961 -35.01 7.89 3.57
N GLY A 962 -35.52 7.90 2.34
CA GLY A 962 -36.91 7.49 2.07
C GLY A 962 -37.91 8.41 2.80
N ASP A 963 -38.72 7.83 3.69
CA ASP A 963 -39.75 8.56 4.45
C ASP A 963 -39.29 9.02 5.85
N GLU A 964 -38.05 8.70 6.26
CA GLU A 964 -37.50 9.03 7.57
C GLU A 964 -36.52 10.19 7.51
N VAL A 965 -36.62 11.14 8.46
CA VAL A 965 -35.64 12.22 8.62
C VAL A 965 -34.45 11.71 9.43
N VAL A 966 -33.30 11.57 8.79
CA VAL A 966 -32.06 11.06 9.41
C VAL A 966 -31.21 12.16 10.03
N ALA A 967 -31.35 13.41 9.57
CA ALA A 967 -30.65 14.55 10.15
C ALA A 967 -31.47 15.85 10.04
N THR A 968 -31.32 16.74 11.02
CA THR A 968 -31.85 18.11 11.03
C THR A 968 -30.69 19.06 11.28
N ILE A 969 -30.46 19.99 10.36
CA ILE A 969 -29.32 20.90 10.35
C ILE A 969 -29.86 22.33 10.48
N PRO A 970 -29.55 23.05 11.57
CA PRO A 970 -29.91 24.47 11.66
C PRO A 970 -29.13 25.24 10.59
N LEU A 971 -29.82 26.04 9.79
CA LEU A 971 -29.22 26.85 8.74
C LEU A 971 -29.04 28.29 9.25
N GLU A 972 -27.81 28.80 9.17
CA GLU A 972 -27.50 30.14 9.64
C GLU A 972 -27.70 31.16 8.52
N GLY A 973 -28.51 32.19 8.80
CA GLY A 973 -28.68 33.34 7.92
C GLY A 973 -27.46 34.27 7.98
N MET A 974 -26.87 34.57 6.83
CA MET A 974 -25.74 35.48 6.73
C MET A 974 -26.23 36.93 6.59
N GLU A 975 -25.93 37.80 7.57
CA GLU A 975 -26.38 39.22 7.61
C GLU A 975 -26.09 40.00 6.31
N SER A 976 -25.07 39.60 5.55
CA SER A 976 -24.63 40.27 4.33
C SER A 976 -25.24 39.75 3.01
N THR A 977 -26.06 38.69 2.98
CA THR A 977 -26.35 37.93 1.72
C THR A 977 -27.82 37.78 1.33
N ASN A 978 -28.69 38.75 1.66
CA ASN A 978 -30.08 38.85 1.13
C ASN A 978 -30.85 37.51 1.21
N GLY A 979 -31.06 36.99 2.42
CA GLY A 979 -31.89 35.79 2.67
C GLY A 979 -31.24 34.46 2.27
N LEU A 980 -29.91 34.40 2.18
CA LEU A 980 -29.15 33.17 2.03
C LEU A 980 -28.84 32.57 3.41
N PHE A 981 -29.23 31.32 3.57
CA PHE A 981 -28.98 30.47 4.72
C PHE A 981 -28.01 29.37 4.31
N THR A 982 -27.05 29.06 5.19
CA THR A 982 -26.06 28.03 4.93
C THR A 982 -25.92 27.08 6.11
N GLY A 983 -25.66 25.81 5.82
CA GLY A 983 -25.35 24.78 6.80
C GLY A 983 -24.41 23.74 6.22
N LYS A 984 -24.00 22.78 7.04
CA LYS A 984 -23.19 21.64 6.60
C LYS A 984 -23.68 20.37 7.27
N VAL A 985 -23.80 19.28 6.52
CA VAL A 985 -24.04 17.94 7.05
C VAL A 985 -22.78 17.09 6.92
N LEU A 986 -22.52 16.24 7.93
CA LEU A 986 -21.35 15.37 8.06
C LEU A 986 -21.82 13.97 8.50
N GLY A 987 -21.07 12.94 8.10
CA GLY A 987 -21.29 11.58 8.61
C GLY A 987 -22.52 10.87 8.05
N LEU A 988 -22.92 11.16 6.81
CA LEU A 988 -23.92 10.36 6.10
C LEU A 988 -23.24 9.12 5.51
N ASP A 989 -23.87 7.96 5.70
CA ASP A 989 -23.43 6.70 5.10
C ASP A 989 -23.72 6.70 3.58
N PRO A 990 -23.01 5.89 2.78
CA PRO A 990 -23.32 5.72 1.36
C PRO A 990 -24.78 5.32 1.11
N ASP A 991 -25.57 6.21 0.51
CA ASP A 991 -26.97 5.99 0.13
C ASP A 991 -27.50 7.19 -0.67
N SER A 992 -28.75 7.08 -1.15
CA SER A 992 -29.52 8.18 -1.72
C SER A 992 -30.30 8.93 -0.64
N TYR A 993 -30.19 10.25 -0.65
CA TYR A 993 -30.83 11.14 0.31
C TYR A 993 -31.63 12.24 -0.39
N GLU A 994 -32.56 12.82 0.35
CA GLU A 994 -33.30 14.00 -0.10
C GLU A 994 -33.15 15.15 0.90
N PHE A 995 -33.03 16.38 0.42
CA PHE A 995 -32.90 17.59 1.20
C PHE A 995 -34.14 18.46 1.07
N SER A 996 -34.73 18.88 2.19
CA SER A 996 -35.81 19.88 2.22
C SER A 996 -35.60 20.92 3.31
N VAL A 997 -36.38 22.01 3.28
CA VAL A 997 -36.19 23.16 4.16
C VAL A 997 -37.45 23.50 4.91
N LYS A 998 -37.39 23.44 6.24
CA LYS A 998 -38.45 23.86 7.13
C LYS A 998 -38.24 25.31 7.55
N ALA A 999 -39.11 26.21 7.08
CA ALA A 999 -39.09 27.63 7.40
C ALA A 999 -40.53 28.15 7.66
N PRO A 1000 -41.14 27.83 8.82
CA PRO A 1000 -42.58 28.01 9.06
C PRO A 1000 -43.05 29.48 9.07
N GLU A 1001 -42.14 30.44 9.23
CA GLU A 1001 -42.47 31.88 9.18
C GLU A 1001 -42.51 32.44 7.75
N ILE A 1002 -41.98 31.71 6.76
CA ILE A 1002 -41.84 32.18 5.37
C ILE A 1002 -42.58 31.28 4.38
N LEU A 1003 -42.53 29.96 4.57
CA LEU A 1003 -43.13 28.95 3.70
C LEU A 1003 -44.30 28.27 4.39
N ASP A 1004 -45.36 27.96 3.64
CA ASP A 1004 -46.50 27.18 4.13
C ASP A 1004 -46.08 25.72 4.41
N GLU A 1005 -46.65 25.09 5.45
CA GLU A 1005 -46.28 23.72 5.87
C GLU A 1005 -46.41 22.67 4.76
N MET A 1006 -47.33 22.85 3.80
CA MET A 1006 -47.50 21.97 2.65
C MET A 1006 -46.37 22.11 1.63
N GLU A 1007 -45.90 23.34 1.34
CA GLU A 1007 -44.84 23.59 0.35
C GLU A 1007 -43.49 22.99 0.78
N PHE A 1008 -43.20 22.97 2.08
CA PHE A 1008 -42.00 22.33 2.63
C PHE A 1008 -41.98 20.81 2.44
N SER A 1009 -43.15 20.15 2.47
CA SER A 1009 -43.25 18.68 2.39
C SER A 1009 -43.12 18.13 0.96
N GLU A 1010 -43.43 18.95 -0.05
CA GLU A 1010 -43.42 18.54 -1.46
C GLU A 1010 -42.07 18.82 -2.13
N GLN A 1011 -41.26 19.77 -1.62
CA GLN A 1011 -40.04 20.21 -2.28
C GLN A 1011 -38.79 19.55 -1.69
N LYS A 1012 -38.34 18.49 -2.37
CA LYS A 1012 -37.15 17.73 -1.98
C LYS A 1012 -36.10 17.73 -3.09
N LEU A 1013 -34.85 18.03 -2.73
CA LEU A 1013 -33.69 17.97 -3.62
C LEU A 1013 -32.91 16.69 -3.36
N ARG A 1014 -32.82 15.81 -4.37
CA ARG A 1014 -32.09 14.54 -4.24
C ARG A 1014 -30.58 14.72 -4.38
N PHE A 1015 -29.83 13.99 -3.57
CA PHE A 1015 -28.38 13.86 -3.69
C PHE A 1015 -27.95 12.45 -3.24
N GLU A 1016 -26.74 12.06 -3.63
CA GLU A 1016 -26.20 10.73 -3.33
C GLU A 1016 -24.88 10.85 -2.56
N VAL A 1017 -24.67 9.97 -1.60
CA VAL A 1017 -23.35 9.74 -0.99
C VAL A 1017 -22.82 8.45 -1.59
N ARG A 1018 -21.70 8.56 -2.31
CA ARG A 1018 -21.10 7.43 -3.01
C ARG A 1018 -20.57 6.39 -2.01
N PRO A 1019 -20.59 5.10 -2.37
CA PRO A 1019 -19.76 4.12 -1.66
C PRO A 1019 -18.30 4.56 -1.74
N GLY A 1020 -17.56 4.35 -0.65
CA GLY A 1020 -16.12 4.63 -0.65
C GLY A 1020 -15.42 3.75 -1.69
N GLU A 1021 -14.57 4.34 -2.52
CA GLU A 1021 -13.72 3.58 -3.45
C GLU A 1021 -12.73 2.75 -2.61
N ASN A 1022 -12.88 1.41 -2.62
CA ASN A 1022 -11.87 0.57 -1.99
C ASN A 1022 -10.66 0.39 -2.92
N LYS A 1023 -9.65 1.22 -2.70
CA LYS A 1023 -8.39 1.19 -3.48
C LYS A 1023 -7.41 0.12 -3.03
N GLU A 1024 -7.68 -0.57 -1.91
CA GLU A 1024 -6.74 -1.55 -1.36
C GLU A 1024 -6.58 -2.77 -2.29
N ARG A 1025 -7.62 -3.14 -3.04
CA ARG A 1025 -7.57 -4.29 -3.98
C ARG A 1025 -7.18 -3.90 -5.41
N ASP A 1026 -6.86 -2.63 -5.67
CA ASP A 1026 -6.36 -2.18 -6.98
C ASP A 1026 -4.93 -2.64 -7.24
N PHE A 1027 -4.14 -2.82 -6.18
CA PHE A 1027 -2.73 -3.23 -6.27
C PHE A 1027 -2.50 -4.51 -5.49
N LEU A 1028 -2.38 -5.62 -6.21
CA LEU A 1028 -2.25 -6.95 -5.62
C LEU A 1028 -0.82 -7.30 -5.19
N THR A 1029 0.16 -6.44 -5.44
CA THR A 1029 1.57 -6.69 -5.09
C THR A 1029 1.98 -6.00 -3.79
N CYS A 1030 2.85 -6.64 -3.03
CA CYS A 1030 3.50 -6.02 -1.88
C CYS A 1030 4.43 -4.87 -2.31
N ASN A 1031 4.25 -3.69 -1.73
CA ASN A 1031 5.11 -2.53 -1.95
C ASN A 1031 6.34 -2.59 -1.04
N GLU A 1032 7.25 -3.52 -1.36
CA GLU A 1032 8.49 -3.73 -0.61
C GLU A 1032 9.37 -2.45 -0.55
N ASN A 1033 9.33 -1.62 -1.60
CA ASN A 1033 10.09 -0.37 -1.65
C ASN A 1033 9.61 0.64 -0.60
N LEU A 1034 8.30 0.86 -0.50
CA LEU A 1034 7.72 1.77 0.50
C LEU A 1034 8.08 1.31 1.92
N LEU A 1035 7.88 0.02 2.21
CA LEU A 1035 8.18 -0.57 3.52
C LEU A 1035 9.68 -0.53 3.85
N GLY A 1036 10.53 -0.74 2.84
CA GLY A 1036 12.00 -0.64 2.93
C GLY A 1036 12.45 0.76 3.31
N GLU A 1037 12.09 1.74 2.49
CA GLU A 1037 12.44 3.15 2.72
C GLU A 1037 11.90 3.69 4.04
N MET A 1038 10.68 3.31 4.43
CA MET A 1038 10.08 3.70 5.71
C MET A 1038 10.88 3.15 6.90
N ALA A 1039 11.29 1.88 6.83
CA ALA A 1039 12.13 1.27 7.86
C ALA A 1039 13.50 1.96 7.95
N GLU A 1040 14.17 2.16 6.82
CA GLU A 1040 15.48 2.82 6.76
C GLU A 1040 15.44 4.25 7.31
N LEU A 1041 14.46 5.07 6.89
CA LEU A 1041 14.31 6.45 7.37
C LEU A 1041 14.08 6.53 8.88
N SER A 1042 13.41 5.53 9.47
CA SER A 1042 13.17 5.47 10.92
C SER A 1042 14.36 4.91 11.73
N GLY A 1043 15.36 4.31 11.06
CA GLY A 1043 16.47 3.60 11.71
C GLY A 1043 16.20 2.12 12.03
N GLY A 1044 15.15 1.53 11.45
CA GLY A 1044 14.84 0.11 11.52
C GLY A 1044 15.34 -0.68 10.29
N SER A 1045 14.68 -1.81 9.99
CA SER A 1045 15.02 -2.65 8.83
C SER A 1045 13.79 -3.37 8.28
N PHE A 1046 13.80 -3.63 6.98
CA PHE A 1046 12.74 -4.38 6.29
C PHE A 1046 13.03 -5.88 6.28
N PHE A 1047 11.98 -6.66 6.51
CA PHE A 1047 12.01 -8.12 6.46
C PHE A 1047 10.90 -8.61 5.53
N ARG A 1048 11.23 -9.59 4.69
CA ARG A 1048 10.21 -10.34 3.95
C ARG A 1048 9.57 -11.39 4.87
N GLU A 1049 8.37 -11.82 4.50
CA GLU A 1049 7.60 -12.85 5.21
C GLU A 1049 8.45 -14.12 5.50
N GLU A 1050 9.22 -14.61 4.52
CA GLU A 1050 10.09 -15.78 4.68
C GLU A 1050 11.29 -15.58 5.65
N ASN A 1051 11.60 -14.32 6.00
CA ASN A 1051 12.74 -13.94 6.84
C ASN A 1051 12.29 -13.49 8.24
N PHE A 1052 11.06 -13.80 8.64
CA PHE A 1052 10.47 -13.38 9.92
C PHE A 1052 11.34 -13.76 11.13
N ARG A 1053 12.12 -14.85 11.05
CA ARG A 1053 13.08 -15.23 12.09
C ARG A 1053 14.13 -14.14 12.40
N GLU A 1054 14.60 -13.40 11.40
CA GLU A 1054 15.65 -12.37 11.59
C GLU A 1054 15.12 -11.13 12.33
N LEU A 1055 13.84 -10.78 12.14
CA LEU A 1055 13.18 -9.74 12.93
C LEU A 1055 13.32 -10.01 14.43
N ARG A 1056 13.23 -11.28 14.86
CA ARG A 1056 13.39 -11.66 16.27
C ARG A 1056 14.79 -11.33 16.78
N GLU A 1057 15.82 -11.59 15.97
CA GLU A 1057 17.20 -11.26 16.32
C GLU A 1057 17.41 -9.74 16.42
N ALA A 1058 16.74 -8.96 15.56
CA ALA A 1058 16.76 -7.49 15.61
C ALA A 1058 16.03 -6.92 16.84
N LEU A 1059 14.96 -7.58 17.33
CA LEU A 1059 14.19 -7.12 18.48
C LEU A 1059 14.82 -7.49 19.84
N ARG A 1060 15.58 -8.59 19.93
CA ARG A 1060 16.23 -9.05 21.18
C ARG A 1060 17.01 -7.96 21.95
N PRO A 1061 17.83 -7.09 21.33
CA PRO A 1061 18.62 -6.08 22.04
C PRO A 1061 17.82 -4.90 22.61
N ILE A 1062 16.51 -4.79 22.28
CA ILE A 1062 15.65 -3.70 22.74
C ILE A 1062 15.41 -3.84 24.24
N SER A 1063 15.21 -5.06 24.75
CA SER A 1063 15.12 -5.31 26.18
C SER A 1063 16.47 -5.64 26.82
N SER A 1064 16.66 -5.16 28.04
CA SER A 1064 17.73 -5.60 28.95
C SER A 1064 17.18 -6.31 30.18
N GLY A 1065 15.85 -6.47 30.26
CA GLY A 1065 15.15 -6.95 31.43
C GLY A 1065 14.53 -8.34 31.27
N ARG A 1066 14.38 -9.06 32.39
CA ARG A 1066 13.73 -10.38 32.45
C ARG A 1066 12.79 -10.46 33.65
N VAL A 1067 11.64 -11.10 33.47
CA VAL A 1067 10.76 -11.48 34.60
C VAL A 1067 11.34 -12.74 35.25
N ILE A 1068 11.76 -12.62 36.51
CA ILE A 1068 12.11 -13.78 37.34
C ILE A 1068 10.92 -14.13 38.21
N ILE A 1069 10.29 -15.26 37.89
CA ILE A 1069 9.29 -15.88 38.75
C ILE A 1069 10.04 -16.83 39.69
N THR A 1070 10.12 -16.46 40.96
CA THR A 1070 10.67 -17.35 42.00
C THR A 1070 9.53 -17.98 42.76
N GLU A 1071 9.45 -19.31 42.72
CA GLU A 1071 8.44 -20.06 43.45
C GLU A 1071 9.04 -20.67 44.72
N ILE A 1072 8.56 -20.20 45.88
CA ILE A 1072 8.93 -20.76 47.17
C ILE A 1072 7.84 -21.73 47.60
N ILE A 1073 8.15 -23.02 47.60
CA ILE A 1073 7.24 -24.09 48.00
C ILE A 1073 7.09 -24.07 49.53
N LEU A 1074 6.10 -23.34 50.05
CA LEU A 1074 5.94 -23.11 51.50
C LEU A 1074 5.72 -24.42 52.27
N TRP A 1075 4.89 -25.34 51.75
CA TRP A 1075 4.52 -26.57 52.44
C TRP A 1075 5.65 -27.59 52.61
N GLN A 1076 6.72 -27.51 51.81
CA GLN A 1076 7.93 -28.33 51.95
C GLN A 1076 9.04 -27.62 52.72
N SER A 1077 8.84 -26.34 53.09
CA SER A 1077 9.87 -25.55 53.76
C SER A 1077 10.05 -25.95 55.23
N PHE A 1078 11.29 -25.90 55.72
CA PHE A 1078 11.58 -26.05 57.15
C PHE A 1078 10.84 -25.01 58.00
N GLY A 1079 10.60 -23.81 57.46
CA GLY A 1079 9.86 -22.75 58.15
C GLY A 1079 8.41 -23.17 58.48
N TRP A 1080 7.71 -23.77 57.52
CA TRP A 1080 6.35 -24.27 57.72
C TRP A 1080 6.30 -25.41 58.75
N LEU A 1081 7.26 -26.33 58.70
CA LEU A 1081 7.40 -27.39 59.70
C LEU A 1081 7.66 -26.82 61.10
N ILE A 1082 8.60 -25.88 61.23
CA ILE A 1082 8.92 -25.22 62.50
C ILE A 1082 7.68 -24.51 63.05
N PHE A 1083 6.88 -23.86 62.20
CA PHE A 1083 5.64 -23.21 62.63
C PHE A 1083 4.63 -24.20 63.22
N VAL A 1084 4.34 -25.30 62.51
CA VAL A 1084 3.44 -26.36 63.01
C VAL A 1084 3.95 -26.98 64.31
N VAL A 1085 5.24 -27.33 64.34
CA VAL A 1085 5.88 -27.91 65.54
C VAL A 1085 5.87 -26.93 66.70
N SER A 1086 6.08 -25.64 66.46
CA SER A 1086 6.04 -24.60 67.50
C SER A 1086 4.64 -24.44 68.10
N ILE A 1087 3.59 -24.51 67.29
CA ILE A 1087 2.20 -24.49 67.78
C ILE A 1087 1.94 -25.71 68.67
N LEU A 1088 2.32 -26.91 68.22
CA LEU A 1088 2.14 -28.16 68.99
C LEU A 1088 3.01 -28.18 70.26
N ALA A 1089 4.24 -27.66 70.19
CA ALA A 1089 5.15 -27.56 71.33
C ALA A 1089 4.64 -26.54 72.35
N LEU A 1090 4.12 -25.39 71.90
CA LEU A 1090 3.49 -24.39 72.77
C LEU A 1090 2.23 -24.96 73.44
N GLU A 1091 1.39 -25.66 72.68
CA GLU A 1091 0.22 -26.38 73.21
C GLU A 1091 0.65 -27.38 74.29
N MET A 1092 1.67 -28.20 74.02
CA MET A 1092 2.19 -29.19 74.96
C MET A 1092 2.81 -28.54 76.21
N PHE A 1093 3.56 -27.45 76.04
CA PHE A 1093 4.16 -26.71 77.16
C PHE A 1093 3.08 -26.11 78.07
N LEU A 1094 2.04 -25.51 77.48
CA LEU A 1094 0.91 -24.98 78.23
C LEU A 1094 0.11 -26.09 78.93
N ARG A 1095 -0.05 -27.26 78.29
CA ARG A 1095 -0.64 -28.45 78.92
C ARG A 1095 0.18 -28.92 80.13
N LYS A 1096 1.51 -29.01 79.98
CA LYS A 1096 2.42 -29.43 81.06
C LYS A 1096 2.39 -28.45 82.24
N ARG A 1097 2.43 -27.14 81.95
CA ARG A 1097 2.35 -26.08 82.98
C ARG A 1097 1.01 -26.09 83.71
N ALA A 1098 -0.06 -26.52 83.06
CA ALA A 1098 -1.39 -26.64 83.64
C ALA A 1098 -1.68 -28.02 84.25
N GLY A 1099 -0.69 -28.93 84.33
CA GLY A 1099 -0.83 -30.25 84.97
C GLY A 1099 -1.71 -31.25 84.23
N MET A 1100 -1.85 -31.10 82.90
CA MET A 1100 -2.65 -31.99 82.03
C MET A 1100 -1.85 -33.10 81.34
N LEU A 1101 -0.53 -33.10 81.54
CA LEU A 1101 0.44 -34.13 81.11
C LEU A 1101 1.11 -34.68 82.36
#